data_AF-A0A6G0HN29-F1
#
_entry.id   AF-A0A6G0HN29-F1
#
_cell.length_a   1.000
_cell.length_b   1.000
_cell.length_c   1.000
_cell.angle_alpha   90.00
_cell.angle_beta   90.00
_cell.angle_gamma   90.00
#
_symmetry.space_group_name_H-M   'P 1'
#
loop_
_entity.id
_entity.type
_entity.pdbx_description
1 polymer ?
#
loop_
_entity_poly.entity_id
_entity_poly.type
_entity_poly.pdbx_seq_one_letter_code
_entity_poly.pdbx_strand_id
1 'polypeptide(L)'
;MAVPPVGSQQAPAGKAQEPKKKASKKKTEPVAAVDSADAPLYLPYKALVSTISSMVFSEGEAHRLIEILSEKVGIIQDTWHMATQKGDPVAILKKQLEEREKQLAAEQEDASAVKNRLRELTKELSTEKSKVASVETRLSSQLSKREQEMIALQARMQASYQDHVAQTQGLNAKILSLQDQLEKGPNAQLARLQQENSILRDALNQATSQAESKQNAELAKLRQECTKLTKELGEKTESLLADEHIRKGLEAKISATEKQLSLLQASRSESEQASQRRLEEVSEELRKTQSKNSSLQAALDKTQQDSSALSEFQVRIGGLEAELKERSAQVDALTTQLEGTQAEKSQLVQQVASINSLLEASQTKKEEDNNQVNTAEVEQLKLSLQERDNQLSTLHDELKQLQVKQEAAENTIAELEQKNKSVTSLQDELKKLKEEMVQLNNAPSDNAAELGVLQNSLTEKDALVTSLQEELREVREKQSNDASVTAELTAFQTETKETLQTLFPQIPIETDQSNWLQVFTQKAQEARSQQSQESQSSTALPELLEKLKEAEESHGSLQAECEQYRTVLAETEGMLKHLQKSVEEEELVWKSKMANSEEQLRVALEKASKLEAENQSVEQLKEQMMLLEAQLEKQSDNQEVSEEMEQLKLQLSECQSQLDLAQKEAQAHKEELAQVQNDLSQTNEKLHREVAQRQQLLEEFEQAQKTITDLQAQLDLLSVPAESPQADIEDVAQIKERLEKEKKLSKDLGQAATKLQQLLKATQEQLTKERDTVRTLQEHLEGKGEYVELKEGTSV
;
A
#
# COMPACT_ATOMS: atom_id res chain seq x y z
N MET A 1 -16.17 28.12 34.13
CA MET A 1 -17.16 28.94 34.87
C MET A 1 -16.48 29.58 36.07
N ALA A 2 -16.91 30.75 36.51
CA ALA A 2 -16.34 31.45 37.66
C ALA A 2 -17.45 31.96 38.59
N VAL A 3 -17.33 31.67 39.89
CA VAL A 3 -18.16 32.19 40.99
C VAL A 3 -17.22 32.43 42.19
N PRO A 4 -17.29 33.58 42.89
CA PRO A 4 -16.23 34.02 43.82
C PRO A 4 -16.47 33.62 45.28
N PRO A 5 -15.44 33.76 46.16
CA PRO A 5 -15.60 33.56 47.59
C PRO A 5 -16.35 34.73 48.27
N VAL A 6 -17.30 34.37 49.13
CA VAL A 6 -17.90 35.24 50.17
C VAL A 6 -17.35 34.72 51.52
N GLY A 7 -16.98 35.54 52.49
CA GLY A 7 -16.93 37.01 52.56
C GLY A 7 -16.85 37.44 54.03
N SER A 8 -16.06 38.46 54.35
CA SER A 8 -15.90 38.93 55.74
C SER A 8 -15.63 40.43 55.78
N GLN A 9 -16.72 41.21 55.77
CA GLN A 9 -16.69 42.64 56.12
C GLN A 9 -16.83 42.80 57.64
N GLN A 10 -16.24 43.86 58.19
CA GLN A 10 -16.18 44.12 59.63
C GLN A 10 -16.75 45.52 59.95
N ALA A 11 -17.46 45.63 61.08
CA ALA A 11 -18.05 46.86 61.64
C ALA A 11 -19.23 47.48 60.83
N PRO A 12 -20.01 48.44 61.38
CA PRO A 12 -19.95 49.07 62.72
C PRO A 12 -21.30 49.10 63.49
N ALA A 13 -21.40 49.98 64.51
CA ALA A 13 -22.57 50.34 65.34
C ALA A 13 -22.94 49.35 66.50
N GLY A 14 -23.59 49.79 67.59
CA GLY A 14 -24.07 51.14 67.94
C GLY A 14 -24.44 51.31 69.45
N LYS A 15 -24.59 52.55 69.91
CA LYS A 15 -24.72 52.95 71.34
C LYS A 15 -26.13 52.73 71.94
N ALA A 16 -26.20 52.27 73.21
CA ALA A 16 -27.08 52.76 74.30
C ALA A 16 -26.62 52.06 75.61
N GLN A 17 -26.41 52.64 76.80
CA GLN A 17 -26.98 53.79 77.57
C GLN A 17 -28.00 53.34 78.64
N GLU A 18 -27.53 53.24 79.90
CA GLU A 18 -28.37 53.15 81.11
C GLU A 18 -27.90 54.16 82.20
N PRO A 19 -28.74 54.51 83.21
CA PRO A 19 -28.72 55.87 83.78
C PRO A 19 -28.21 56.04 85.23
N LYS A 20 -28.01 57.31 85.62
CA LYS A 20 -27.63 57.76 86.99
C LYS A 20 -28.85 58.03 87.90
N LYS A 21 -28.76 57.68 89.20
CA LYS A 21 -29.25 58.39 90.42
C LYS A 21 -28.82 57.58 91.67
N LYS A 22 -28.11 58.12 92.68
CA LYS A 22 -28.50 59.09 93.75
C LYS A 22 -29.57 58.56 94.74
N ALA A 23 -29.21 58.30 96.01
CA ALA A 23 -29.70 59.04 97.22
C ALA A 23 -29.49 58.34 98.60
N SER A 24 -28.65 58.96 99.43
CA SER A 24 -28.84 59.35 100.85
C SER A 24 -29.84 58.65 101.83
N LYS A 25 -29.26 58.12 102.93
CA LYS A 25 -29.54 58.40 104.38
C LYS A 25 -30.92 58.13 105.06
N LYS A 26 -30.79 57.55 106.27
CA LYS A 26 -31.48 57.88 107.56
C LYS A 26 -32.87 57.27 107.86
N LYS A 27 -32.93 56.42 108.89
CA LYS A 27 -33.83 56.61 110.06
C LYS A 27 -33.39 55.81 111.31
N THR A 28 -33.71 56.35 112.48
CA THR A 28 -33.66 55.76 113.82
C THR A 28 -34.99 56.05 114.51
N GLU A 29 -35.35 55.23 115.52
CA GLU A 29 -36.33 55.56 116.58
C GLU A 29 -37.82 55.80 116.17
N PRO A 30 -38.78 55.95 117.12
CA PRO A 30 -38.68 55.94 118.61
C PRO A 30 -39.72 55.05 119.36
N VAL A 31 -39.80 55.26 120.68
CA VAL A 31 -40.98 55.14 121.59
C VAL A 31 -41.14 53.83 122.39
N ALA A 32 -40.82 53.87 123.70
CA ALA A 32 -41.84 53.95 124.76
C ALA A 32 -41.20 54.04 126.17
N ALA A 33 -41.62 55.04 126.96
CA ALA A 33 -41.51 55.05 128.42
C ALA A 33 -42.87 55.51 128.97
N VAL A 34 -43.27 55.00 130.14
CA VAL A 34 -44.56 55.30 130.80
C VAL A 34 -44.28 55.75 132.24
N ASP A 35 -45.17 56.60 132.75
CA ASP A 35 -44.94 57.52 133.88
C ASP A 35 -46.01 57.34 134.99
N SER A 36 -45.86 58.08 136.09
CA SER A 36 -46.71 58.16 137.30
C SER A 36 -46.63 56.93 138.25
N ALA A 37 -46.48 57.02 139.58
CA ALA A 37 -46.66 58.04 140.63
C ALA A 37 -47.98 57.94 141.43
N ASP A 38 -47.85 57.60 142.73
CA ASP A 38 -48.82 57.86 143.79
C ASP A 38 -48.08 57.96 145.16
N ALA A 39 -48.72 58.50 146.20
CA ALA A 39 -48.11 58.94 147.48
C ALA A 39 -48.22 57.87 148.61
N PRO A 40 -47.55 58.02 149.79
CA PRO A 40 -47.87 59.08 150.76
C PRO A 40 -46.67 59.71 151.51
N LEU A 41 -46.90 60.90 152.11
CA LEU A 41 -45.92 61.60 152.96
C LEU A 41 -45.76 60.93 154.34
N TYR A 42 -44.67 60.20 154.54
CA TYR A 42 -44.32 59.59 155.83
C TYR A 42 -43.63 60.61 156.76
N LEU A 43 -44.26 60.93 157.89
CA LEU A 43 -43.66 61.82 158.90
C LEU A 43 -42.50 61.05 159.60
N PRO A 44 -41.24 61.53 159.58
CA PRO A 44 -40.10 60.70 159.99
C PRO A 44 -40.19 60.18 161.43
N TYR A 45 -39.87 58.90 161.63
CA TYR A 45 -39.91 58.22 162.93
C TYR A 45 -39.22 59.01 164.06
N LYS A 46 -38.06 59.64 163.78
CA LYS A 46 -37.37 60.53 164.74
C LYS A 46 -38.25 61.71 165.21
N ALA A 47 -39.00 62.35 164.32
CA ALA A 47 -39.86 63.48 164.69
C ALA A 47 -41.04 63.03 165.56
N LEU A 48 -41.64 61.87 165.24
CA LEU A 48 -42.69 61.26 166.06
C LEU A 48 -42.16 60.91 167.46
N VAL A 49 -41.03 60.21 167.55
CA VAL A 49 -40.39 59.82 168.81
C VAL A 49 -39.98 61.04 169.63
N SER A 50 -39.38 62.06 169.03
CA SER A 50 -39.03 63.30 169.76
C SER A 50 -40.27 64.04 170.27
N THR A 51 -41.37 64.05 169.51
CA THR A 51 -42.63 64.68 169.94
C THR A 51 -43.19 63.95 171.16
N ILE A 52 -43.33 62.62 171.08
CA ILE A 52 -43.79 61.77 172.19
C ILE A 52 -42.89 61.92 173.41
N SER A 53 -41.56 61.93 173.23
CA SER A 53 -40.58 62.08 174.32
C SER A 53 -40.60 63.45 175.00
N SER A 54 -41.25 64.45 174.39
CA SER A 54 -41.38 65.81 174.95
C SER A 54 -42.71 66.07 175.67
N MET A 55 -43.67 65.15 175.56
CA MET A 55 -44.98 65.27 176.21
C MET A 55 -44.97 64.66 177.61
N VAL A 56 -45.44 65.43 178.58
CA VAL A 56 -45.68 64.95 179.96
C VAL A 56 -47.06 64.29 180.00
N PHE A 57 -47.11 62.98 179.75
CA PHE A 57 -48.34 62.20 179.89
C PHE A 57 -48.73 62.02 181.35
N SER A 58 -50.04 62.03 181.64
CA SER A 58 -50.54 61.41 182.87
C SER A 58 -50.42 59.88 182.80
N GLU A 59 -50.44 59.21 183.95
CA GLU A 59 -50.27 57.75 184.04
C GLU A 59 -51.31 56.97 183.22
N GLY A 60 -52.54 57.48 183.11
CA GLY A 60 -53.59 56.88 182.27
C GLY A 60 -53.35 57.06 180.77
N GLU A 61 -52.82 58.21 180.35
CA GLU A 61 -52.47 58.47 178.94
C GLU A 61 -51.25 57.65 178.50
N ALA A 62 -50.26 57.51 179.40
CA ALA A 62 -49.08 56.68 179.17
C ALA A 62 -49.47 55.20 178.97
N HIS A 63 -50.32 54.64 179.84
CA HIS A 63 -50.84 53.28 179.67
C HIS A 63 -51.62 53.11 178.36
N ARG A 64 -52.47 54.09 177.99
CA ARG A 64 -53.24 54.00 176.74
C ARG A 64 -52.37 54.16 175.48
N LEU A 65 -51.28 54.92 175.55
CA LEU A 65 -50.30 54.99 174.47
C LEU A 65 -49.55 53.65 174.32
N ILE A 66 -49.19 53.00 175.43
CA ILE A 66 -48.58 51.66 175.43
C ILE A 66 -49.56 50.63 174.84
N GLU A 67 -50.83 50.64 175.26
CA GLU A 67 -51.90 49.78 174.74
C GLU A 67 -52.04 49.90 173.22
N ILE A 68 -52.19 51.12 172.69
CA ILE A 68 -52.28 51.39 171.25
C ILE A 68 -51.01 50.96 170.50
N LEU A 69 -49.82 51.16 171.08
CA LEU A 69 -48.56 50.73 170.46
C LEU A 69 -48.41 49.20 170.46
N SER A 70 -48.78 48.52 171.54
CA SER A 70 -48.77 47.06 171.64
C SER A 70 -49.77 46.41 170.68
N GLU A 71 -50.99 46.94 170.58
CA GLU A 71 -52.01 46.48 169.63
C GLU A 71 -51.52 46.64 168.18
N LYS A 72 -50.87 47.78 167.86
CA LYS A 72 -50.30 48.03 166.53
C LYS A 72 -49.07 47.17 166.22
N VAL A 73 -48.24 46.85 167.21
CA VAL A 73 -47.12 45.89 167.06
C VAL A 73 -47.65 44.48 166.83
N GLY A 74 -48.69 44.06 167.55
CA GLY A 74 -49.37 42.78 167.33
C GLY A 74 -49.87 42.63 165.90
N ILE A 75 -50.62 43.62 165.39
CA ILE A 75 -51.13 43.63 164.01
C ILE A 75 -49.98 43.53 162.97
N ILE A 76 -48.86 44.22 163.18
CA ILE A 76 -47.70 44.17 162.29
C ILE A 76 -46.99 42.81 162.35
N GLN A 77 -46.87 42.22 163.55
CA GLN A 77 -46.23 40.92 163.75
C GLN A 77 -47.09 39.76 163.20
N ASP A 78 -48.40 39.79 163.43
CA ASP A 78 -49.33 38.78 162.91
C ASP A 78 -49.48 38.86 161.39
N THR A 79 -49.45 40.05 160.77
CA THR A 79 -49.42 40.15 159.30
C THR A 79 -48.11 39.61 158.70
N TRP A 80 -46.97 39.77 159.39
CA TRP A 80 -45.72 39.10 159.01
C TRP A 80 -45.80 37.58 159.13
N HIS A 81 -46.37 37.06 160.24
CA HIS A 81 -46.48 35.62 160.47
C HIS A 81 -47.54 34.96 159.57
N MET A 82 -48.63 35.65 159.22
CA MET A 82 -49.61 35.15 158.24
C MET A 82 -49.04 35.11 156.81
N ALA A 83 -48.14 36.02 156.44
CA ALA A 83 -47.38 35.90 155.19
C ALA A 83 -46.48 34.64 155.16
N THR A 84 -46.09 34.12 156.33
CA THR A 84 -45.18 32.97 156.47
C THR A 84 -45.87 31.62 156.22
N GLN A 85 -47.22 31.54 156.14
CA GLN A 85 -47.93 30.29 155.86
C GLN A 85 -47.70 29.69 154.45
N LYS A 86 -46.98 30.40 153.55
CA LYS A 86 -46.45 29.83 152.30
C LYS A 86 -44.93 29.90 152.19
N GLY A 87 -44.24 29.85 153.32
CA GLY A 87 -42.78 29.81 153.41
C GLY A 87 -42.13 31.20 153.36
N ASP A 88 -40.86 31.26 153.74
CA ASP A 88 -40.08 32.50 153.70
C ASP A 88 -39.87 32.97 152.25
N PRO A 89 -40.31 34.20 151.89
CA PRO A 89 -40.11 34.73 150.54
C PRO A 89 -38.62 34.87 150.16
N VAL A 90 -37.71 35.07 151.12
CA VAL A 90 -36.27 35.14 150.85
C VAL A 90 -35.73 33.76 150.44
N ALA A 91 -36.13 32.69 151.13
CA ALA A 91 -35.80 31.32 150.74
C ALA A 91 -36.37 30.92 149.37
N ILE A 92 -37.59 31.37 149.03
CA ILE A 92 -38.19 31.15 147.70
C ILE A 92 -37.40 31.88 146.61
N LEU A 93 -37.05 33.15 146.82
CA LEU A 93 -36.23 33.93 145.89
C LEU A 93 -34.83 33.34 145.73
N LYS A 94 -34.21 32.85 146.82
CA LYS A 94 -32.89 32.19 146.77
C LYS A 94 -32.95 30.90 145.96
N LYS A 95 -33.97 30.05 146.16
CA LYS A 95 -34.15 28.85 145.33
C LYS A 95 -34.41 29.20 143.87
N GLN A 96 -35.22 30.22 143.58
CA GLN A 96 -35.45 30.69 142.21
C GLN A 96 -34.17 31.23 141.56
N LEU A 97 -33.28 31.88 142.33
CA LEU A 97 -31.97 32.32 141.86
C LEU A 97 -31.06 31.12 141.53
N GLU A 98 -30.91 30.16 142.46
CA GLU A 98 -30.12 28.94 142.25
C GLU A 98 -30.62 28.12 141.05
N GLU A 99 -31.94 28.02 140.86
CA GLU A 99 -32.55 27.32 139.72
C GLU A 99 -32.39 28.10 138.40
N ARG A 100 -32.30 29.44 138.45
CA ARG A 100 -31.97 30.29 137.29
C ARG A 100 -30.48 30.29 136.95
N GLU A 101 -29.59 30.25 137.93
CA GLU A 101 -28.15 30.07 137.74
C GLU A 101 -27.87 28.70 137.13
N LYS A 102 -28.58 27.65 137.56
CA LYS A 102 -28.52 26.32 136.94
C LYS A 102 -29.06 26.32 135.50
N GLN A 103 -30.16 27.02 135.23
CA GLN A 103 -30.68 27.19 133.86
C GLN A 103 -29.67 27.92 132.96
N LEU A 104 -29.09 29.02 133.43
CA LEU A 104 -28.06 29.78 132.71
C LEU A 104 -26.80 28.96 132.46
N ALA A 105 -26.37 28.13 133.41
CA ALA A 105 -25.22 27.23 133.24
C ALA A 105 -25.49 26.17 132.16
N ALA A 106 -26.69 25.57 132.14
CA ALA A 106 -27.10 24.63 131.10
C ALA A 106 -27.20 25.30 129.71
N GLU A 107 -27.82 26.48 129.63
CA GLU A 107 -27.89 27.28 128.39
C GLU A 107 -26.48 27.68 127.90
N GLN A 108 -25.54 27.96 128.80
CA GLN A 108 -24.15 28.25 128.45
C GLN A 108 -23.41 26.99 127.95
N GLU A 109 -23.68 25.81 128.52
CA GLU A 109 -23.13 24.53 128.06
C GLU A 109 -23.69 24.18 126.67
N ASP A 110 -25.01 24.25 126.48
CA ASP A 110 -25.69 24.05 125.19
C ASP A 110 -25.21 25.04 124.12
N ALA A 111 -25.08 26.33 124.46
CA ALA A 111 -24.51 27.33 123.56
C ALA A 111 -23.06 27.02 123.20
N SER A 112 -22.28 26.42 124.11
CA SER A 112 -20.91 25.96 123.83
C SER A 112 -20.90 24.75 122.90
N ALA A 113 -21.84 23.81 123.08
CA ALA A 113 -22.01 22.63 122.23
C ALA A 113 -22.42 23.03 120.80
N VAL A 114 -23.43 23.90 120.67
CA VAL A 114 -23.86 24.47 119.37
C VAL A 114 -22.70 25.24 118.70
N LYS A 115 -21.94 26.03 119.45
CA LYS A 115 -20.76 26.77 118.93
C LYS A 115 -19.65 25.82 118.46
N ASN A 116 -19.43 24.70 119.14
CA ASN A 116 -18.48 23.67 118.72
C ASN A 116 -18.99 22.92 117.48
N ARG A 117 -20.28 22.55 117.43
CA ARG A 117 -20.88 21.91 116.26
C ARG A 117 -20.87 22.81 115.02
N LEU A 118 -21.05 24.13 115.19
CA LEU A 118 -20.91 25.11 114.11
C LEU A 118 -19.46 25.21 113.60
N ARG A 119 -18.46 25.12 114.49
CA ARG A 119 -17.03 25.05 114.10
C ARG A 119 -16.72 23.77 113.32
N GLU A 120 -17.26 22.63 113.74
CA GLU A 120 -17.14 21.35 113.03
C GLU A 120 -17.74 21.45 111.63
N LEU A 121 -19.00 21.86 111.51
CA LEU A 121 -19.67 22.05 110.22
C LEU A 121 -18.96 23.06 109.31
N THR A 122 -18.35 24.11 109.89
CA THR A 122 -17.53 25.08 109.14
C THR A 122 -16.25 24.45 108.60
N LYS A 123 -15.64 23.53 109.36
CA LYS A 123 -14.44 22.78 108.94
C LYS A 123 -14.79 21.70 107.91
N GLU A 124 -15.89 20.98 108.10
CA GLU A 124 -16.41 20.02 107.11
C GLU A 124 -16.70 20.75 105.78
N LEU A 125 -17.43 21.88 105.82
CA LEU A 125 -17.71 22.72 104.65
C LEU A 125 -16.45 23.26 103.97
N SER A 126 -15.40 23.62 104.71
CA SER A 126 -14.15 24.08 104.09
C SER A 126 -13.36 22.93 103.45
N THR A 127 -13.37 21.73 104.04
CA THR A 127 -12.80 20.53 103.40
C THR A 127 -13.61 20.09 102.18
N GLU A 128 -14.94 20.19 102.20
CA GLU A 128 -15.75 19.80 101.04
C GLU A 128 -15.59 20.79 99.89
N LYS A 129 -15.50 22.10 100.19
CA LYS A 129 -15.14 23.12 99.19
C LYS A 129 -13.78 22.86 98.55
N SER A 130 -12.77 22.41 99.30
CA SER A 130 -11.45 22.09 98.72
C SER A 130 -11.47 20.79 97.88
N LYS A 131 -12.25 19.78 98.27
CA LYS A 131 -12.51 18.60 97.42
C LYS A 131 -13.22 18.97 96.13
N VAL A 132 -14.28 19.77 96.20
CA VAL A 132 -15.05 20.25 95.02
C VAL A 132 -14.13 21.01 94.07
N ALA A 133 -13.37 22.00 94.55
CA ALA A 133 -12.41 22.73 93.71
C ALA A 133 -11.32 21.81 93.09
N SER A 134 -10.88 20.77 93.81
CA SER A 134 -9.95 19.75 93.28
C SER A 134 -10.59 18.87 92.19
N VAL A 135 -11.87 18.53 92.33
CA VAL A 135 -12.63 17.78 91.32
C VAL A 135 -12.93 18.66 90.09
N GLU A 136 -13.34 19.90 90.28
CA GLU A 136 -13.60 20.88 89.22
C GLU A 136 -12.34 21.17 88.39
N THR A 137 -11.19 21.43 89.03
CA THR A 137 -9.92 21.63 88.32
C THR A 137 -9.48 20.38 87.58
N ARG A 138 -9.65 19.18 88.16
CA ARG A 138 -9.36 17.91 87.48
C ARG A 138 -10.26 17.68 86.27
N LEU A 139 -11.57 17.93 86.40
CA LEU A 139 -12.52 17.78 85.29
C LEU A 139 -12.27 18.82 84.18
N SER A 140 -11.95 20.06 84.55
CA SER A 140 -11.61 21.12 83.58
C SER A 140 -10.34 20.77 82.80
N SER A 141 -9.32 20.22 83.48
CA SER A 141 -8.10 19.71 82.83
C SER A 141 -8.38 18.52 81.90
N GLN A 142 -9.25 17.58 82.30
CA GLN A 142 -9.67 16.47 81.45
C GLN A 142 -10.49 16.94 80.23
N LEU A 143 -11.37 17.93 80.39
CA LEU A 143 -12.16 18.50 79.31
C LEU A 143 -11.25 19.23 78.30
N SER A 144 -10.34 20.09 78.77
CA SER A 144 -9.36 20.77 77.92
C SER A 144 -8.44 19.78 77.19
N LYS A 145 -8.02 18.68 77.84
CA LYS A 145 -7.28 17.61 77.16
C LYS A 145 -8.13 16.91 76.09
N ARG A 146 -9.42 16.63 76.34
CA ARG A 146 -10.34 16.04 75.36
C ARG A 146 -10.60 16.96 74.16
N GLU A 147 -10.70 18.27 74.41
CA GLU A 147 -10.82 19.31 73.39
C GLU A 147 -9.55 19.36 72.51
N GLN A 148 -8.35 19.34 73.11
CA GLN A 148 -7.09 19.24 72.38
C GLN A 148 -6.97 17.91 71.59
N GLU A 149 -7.37 16.78 72.17
CA GLU A 149 -7.42 15.48 71.48
C GLU A 149 -8.37 15.52 70.27
N MET A 150 -9.54 16.18 70.40
CA MET A 150 -10.50 16.37 69.31
C MET A 150 -9.95 17.27 68.20
N ILE A 151 -9.35 18.42 68.54
CA ILE A 151 -8.72 19.33 67.56
C ILE A 151 -7.58 18.61 66.82
N ALA A 152 -6.74 17.84 67.54
CA ALA A 152 -5.65 17.06 66.94
C ALA A 152 -6.13 15.87 66.10
N LEU A 153 -7.34 15.36 66.32
CA LEU A 153 -7.99 14.39 65.43
C LEU A 153 -8.56 15.06 64.19
N GLN A 154 -9.28 16.18 64.35
CA GLN A 154 -9.85 16.96 63.25
C GLN A 154 -8.77 17.46 62.28
N ALA A 155 -7.65 17.98 62.80
CA ALA A 155 -6.52 18.43 61.99
C ALA A 155 -5.88 17.28 61.19
N ARG A 156 -5.70 16.10 61.79
CA ARG A 156 -5.18 14.91 61.09
C ARG A 156 -6.14 14.38 60.03
N MET A 157 -7.44 14.37 60.32
CA MET A 157 -8.49 14.00 59.35
C MET A 157 -8.52 14.97 58.16
N GLN A 158 -8.41 16.28 58.42
CA GLN A 158 -8.37 17.30 57.38
C GLN A 158 -7.10 17.19 56.51
N ALA A 159 -5.94 16.96 57.12
CA ALA A 159 -4.67 16.74 56.40
C ALA A 159 -4.75 15.50 55.50
N SER A 160 -5.15 14.35 56.06
CA SER A 160 -5.33 13.10 55.29
C SER A 160 -6.34 13.24 54.15
N TYR A 161 -7.44 14.00 54.34
CA TYR A 161 -8.37 14.32 53.27
C TYR A 161 -7.72 15.18 52.17
N GLN A 162 -6.94 16.21 52.54
CA GLN A 162 -6.21 17.04 51.58
C GLN A 162 -5.16 16.23 50.81
N ASP A 163 -4.42 15.33 51.46
CA ASP A 163 -3.48 14.41 50.83
C ASP A 163 -4.17 13.47 49.83
N HIS A 164 -5.31 12.88 50.19
CA HIS A 164 -6.08 12.02 49.29
C HIS A 164 -6.70 12.80 48.11
N VAL A 165 -7.13 14.05 48.32
CA VAL A 165 -7.56 14.94 47.21
C VAL A 165 -6.39 15.26 46.28
N ALA A 166 -5.21 15.58 46.81
CA ALA A 166 -4.01 15.84 46.01
C ALA A 166 -3.54 14.59 45.23
N GLN A 167 -3.55 13.42 45.86
CA GLN A 167 -3.28 12.13 45.20
C GLN A 167 -4.28 11.86 44.07
N THR A 168 -5.58 12.06 44.32
CA THR A 168 -6.64 11.86 43.32
C THR A 168 -6.48 12.83 42.14
N GLN A 169 -6.16 14.10 42.40
CA GLN A 169 -5.87 15.09 41.36
C GLN A 169 -4.62 14.72 40.54
N GLY A 170 -3.55 14.26 41.18
CA GLY A 170 -2.33 13.79 40.51
C GLY A 170 -2.57 12.55 39.64
N LEU A 171 -3.36 11.59 40.11
CA LEU A 171 -3.77 10.42 39.34
C LEU A 171 -4.66 10.81 38.15
N ASN A 172 -5.65 11.68 38.35
CA ASN A 172 -6.51 12.16 37.26
C ASN A 172 -5.72 12.95 36.20
N ALA A 173 -4.76 13.79 36.61
CA ALA A 173 -3.86 14.49 35.69
C ALA A 173 -2.99 13.50 34.89
N LYS A 174 -2.52 12.42 35.52
CA LYS A 174 -1.75 11.37 34.84
C LYS A 174 -2.62 10.52 33.89
N ILE A 175 -3.86 10.24 34.24
CA ILE A 175 -4.85 9.59 33.35
C ILE A 175 -5.09 10.46 32.11
N LEU A 176 -5.38 11.76 32.29
CA LEU A 176 -5.54 12.70 31.19
C LEU A 176 -4.29 12.80 30.31
N SER A 177 -3.09 12.83 30.90
CA SER A 177 -1.84 12.84 30.13
C SER A 177 -1.57 11.55 29.36
N LEU A 178 -2.04 10.40 29.84
CA LEU A 178 -1.93 9.11 29.14
C LEU A 178 -2.98 8.98 28.04
N GLN A 179 -4.21 9.49 28.27
CA GLN A 179 -5.24 9.63 27.25
C GLN A 179 -4.77 10.54 26.11
N ASP A 180 -4.21 11.70 26.42
CA ASP A 180 -3.67 12.65 25.42
C ASP A 180 -2.55 12.01 24.56
N GLN A 181 -1.71 11.16 25.17
CA GLN A 181 -0.69 10.39 24.45
C GLN A 181 -1.27 9.24 23.60
N LEU A 182 -2.28 8.53 24.10
CA LEU A 182 -2.99 7.46 23.38
C LEU A 182 -3.88 7.99 22.25
N GLU A 183 -4.41 9.20 22.36
CA GLU A 183 -5.15 9.85 21.28
C GLU A 183 -4.20 10.48 20.25
N LYS A 184 -3.18 11.22 20.67
CA LYS A 184 -2.32 11.96 19.72
C LYS A 184 -1.21 11.12 19.10
N GLY A 185 -0.59 10.21 19.84
CA GLY A 185 0.54 9.41 19.33
C GLY A 185 0.14 8.53 18.15
N PRO A 186 -0.78 7.55 18.35
CA PRO A 186 -1.31 6.70 17.30
C PRO A 186 -1.93 7.48 16.13
N ASN A 187 -2.75 8.51 16.38
CA ASN A 187 -3.38 9.27 15.30
C ASN A 187 -2.37 10.13 14.51
N ALA A 188 -1.35 10.71 15.15
CA ALA A 188 -0.30 11.43 14.43
C ALA A 188 0.60 10.48 13.61
N GLN A 189 0.85 9.26 14.11
CA GLN A 189 1.56 8.24 13.33
C GLN A 189 0.71 7.73 12.16
N LEU A 190 -0.60 7.48 12.39
CA LEU A 190 -1.54 7.08 11.34
C LEU A 190 -1.67 8.17 10.26
N ALA A 191 -1.79 9.44 10.64
CA ALA A 191 -1.86 10.56 9.70
C ALA A 191 -0.57 10.69 8.85
N ARG A 192 0.62 10.48 9.45
CA ARG A 192 1.89 10.41 8.71
C ARG A 192 1.90 9.23 7.73
N LEU A 193 1.56 8.03 8.18
CA LEU A 193 1.51 6.85 7.32
C LEU A 193 0.48 6.98 6.19
N GLN A 194 -0.65 7.67 6.42
CA GLN A 194 -1.63 8.01 5.40
C GLN A 194 -1.08 9.04 4.39
N GLN A 195 -0.38 10.07 4.86
CA GLN A 195 0.30 11.05 3.99
C GLN A 195 1.39 10.39 3.14
N GLU A 196 2.24 9.56 3.75
CA GLU A 196 3.28 8.77 3.09
C GLU A 196 2.66 7.81 2.05
N ASN A 197 1.54 7.14 2.38
CA ASN A 197 0.80 6.32 1.42
C ASN A 197 0.21 7.13 0.25
N SER A 198 -0.24 8.37 0.47
CA SER A 198 -0.65 9.24 -0.64
C SER A 198 0.54 9.56 -1.53
N ILE A 199 1.64 10.06 -0.96
CA ILE A 199 2.86 10.42 -1.70
C ILE A 199 3.39 9.23 -2.50
N LEU A 200 3.38 8.01 -1.93
CA LEU A 200 3.81 6.79 -2.62
C LEU A 200 2.84 6.39 -3.76
N ARG A 201 1.53 6.55 -3.60
CA ARG A 201 0.56 6.33 -4.69
C ARG A 201 0.69 7.38 -5.79
N ASP A 202 0.87 8.64 -5.43
CA ASP A 202 1.02 9.75 -6.37
C ASP A 202 2.33 9.60 -7.16
N ALA A 203 3.42 9.23 -6.50
CA ALA A 203 4.70 8.91 -7.15
C ALA A 203 4.62 7.65 -8.03
N LEU A 204 3.92 6.58 -7.59
CA LEU A 204 3.69 5.38 -8.39
C LEU A 204 2.87 5.69 -9.64
N ASN A 205 1.75 6.42 -9.50
CA ASN A 205 0.91 6.85 -10.61
C ASN A 205 1.68 7.73 -11.60
N GLN A 206 2.50 8.66 -11.10
CA GLN A 206 3.35 9.51 -11.93
C GLN A 206 4.44 8.70 -12.66
N ALA A 207 5.07 7.73 -11.99
CA ALA A 207 6.07 6.85 -12.59
C ALA A 207 5.46 5.94 -13.66
N THR A 208 4.32 5.31 -13.38
CA THR A 208 3.57 4.48 -14.34
C THR A 208 3.13 5.30 -15.55
N SER A 209 2.49 6.46 -15.35
CA SER A 209 2.06 7.33 -16.46
C SER A 209 3.23 7.85 -17.28
N GLN A 210 4.37 8.16 -16.65
CA GLN A 210 5.59 8.55 -17.38
C GLN A 210 6.19 7.38 -18.16
N ALA A 211 6.17 6.16 -17.61
CA ALA A 211 6.65 4.95 -18.29
C ALA A 211 5.76 4.59 -19.49
N GLU A 212 4.44 4.58 -19.32
CA GLU A 212 3.45 4.38 -20.39
C GLU A 212 3.59 5.45 -21.49
N SER A 213 3.79 6.72 -21.12
CA SER A 213 3.99 7.81 -22.07
C SER A 213 5.28 7.65 -22.88
N LYS A 214 6.39 7.28 -22.22
CA LYS A 214 7.68 6.96 -22.88
C LYS A 214 7.54 5.76 -23.82
N GLN A 215 6.97 4.65 -23.34
CA GLN A 215 6.76 3.44 -24.14
C GLN A 215 5.84 3.69 -25.35
N ASN A 216 4.76 4.48 -25.19
CA ASN A 216 3.90 4.84 -26.32
C ASN A 216 4.63 5.75 -27.33
N ALA A 217 5.49 6.66 -26.89
CA ALA A 217 6.32 7.48 -27.77
C ALA A 217 7.36 6.64 -28.53
N GLU A 218 8.01 5.69 -27.86
CA GLU A 218 8.96 4.76 -28.47
C GLU A 218 8.27 3.79 -29.45
N LEU A 219 7.10 3.24 -29.09
CA LEU A 219 6.27 2.43 -30.00
C LEU A 219 5.78 3.24 -31.20
N ALA A 220 5.42 4.51 -31.02
CA ALA A 220 5.06 5.40 -32.13
C ALA A 220 6.26 5.67 -33.06
N LYS A 221 7.45 5.91 -32.50
CA LYS A 221 8.70 6.09 -33.26
C LYS A 221 9.08 4.82 -34.02
N LEU A 222 9.01 3.64 -33.39
CA LEU A 222 9.26 2.35 -34.05
C LEU A 222 8.23 2.09 -35.16
N ARG A 223 6.95 2.40 -34.96
CA ARG A 223 5.93 2.31 -36.04
C ARG A 223 6.23 3.29 -37.19
N GLN A 224 6.73 4.49 -36.90
CA GLN A 224 7.17 5.45 -37.91
C GLN A 224 8.41 4.96 -38.67
N GLU A 225 9.37 4.34 -37.99
CA GLU A 225 10.57 3.76 -38.60
C GLU A 225 10.22 2.52 -39.46
N CYS A 226 9.34 1.63 -38.99
CA CYS A 226 8.83 0.51 -39.78
C CYS A 226 8.08 0.97 -41.05
N THR A 227 7.21 1.98 -40.95
CA THR A 227 6.49 2.51 -42.12
C THR A 227 7.42 3.25 -43.08
N LYS A 228 8.42 3.98 -42.57
CA LYS A 228 9.49 4.57 -43.38
C LYS A 228 10.30 3.49 -44.13
N LEU A 229 10.81 2.48 -43.43
CA LEU A 229 11.58 1.39 -44.03
C LEU A 229 10.75 0.58 -45.05
N THR A 230 9.46 0.37 -44.78
CA THR A 230 8.53 -0.27 -45.74
C THR A 230 8.40 0.56 -47.02
N LYS A 231 8.34 1.90 -46.90
CA LYS A 231 8.33 2.79 -48.07
C LYS A 231 9.66 2.76 -48.83
N GLU A 232 10.79 2.87 -48.14
CA GLU A 232 12.13 2.82 -48.76
C GLU A 232 12.39 1.47 -49.46
N LEU A 233 11.89 0.37 -48.89
CA LEU A 233 11.90 -0.96 -49.53
C LEU A 233 11.00 -1.01 -50.78
N GLY A 234 9.82 -0.39 -50.74
CA GLY A 234 8.92 -0.23 -51.88
C GLY A 234 9.58 0.54 -53.03
N GLU A 235 10.09 1.75 -52.74
CA GLU A 235 10.81 2.60 -53.70
C GLU A 235 12.04 1.87 -54.30
N LYS A 236 12.77 1.10 -53.48
CA LYS A 236 13.87 0.25 -53.97
C LYS A 236 13.40 -0.90 -54.85
N THR A 237 12.25 -1.50 -54.56
CA THR A 237 11.68 -2.59 -55.36
C THR A 237 11.19 -2.07 -56.71
N GLU A 238 10.51 -0.90 -56.72
CA GLU A 238 10.09 -0.22 -57.95
C GLU A 238 11.30 0.19 -58.82
N SER A 239 12.35 0.76 -58.22
CA SER A 239 13.61 1.05 -58.90
C SER A 239 14.24 -0.20 -59.53
N LEU A 240 14.30 -1.31 -58.78
CA LEU A 240 14.90 -2.56 -59.25
C LEU A 240 14.08 -3.18 -60.40
N LEU A 241 12.75 -3.12 -60.33
CA LEU A 241 11.87 -3.55 -61.43
C LEU A 241 12.03 -2.69 -62.69
N ALA A 242 12.23 -1.37 -62.53
CA ALA A 242 12.53 -0.47 -63.65
C ALA A 242 13.90 -0.79 -64.28
N ASP A 243 14.94 -0.99 -63.46
CA ASP A 243 16.27 -1.41 -63.91
C ASP A 243 16.22 -2.78 -64.61
N GLU A 244 15.41 -3.73 -64.12
CA GLU A 244 15.27 -5.05 -64.73
C GLU A 244 14.50 -4.98 -66.07
N HIS A 245 13.54 -4.07 -66.21
CA HIS A 245 12.87 -3.79 -67.48
C HIS A 245 13.83 -3.12 -68.49
N ILE A 246 14.67 -2.19 -68.04
CA ILE A 246 15.74 -1.60 -68.87
C ILE A 246 16.74 -2.69 -69.29
N ARG A 247 17.16 -3.56 -68.37
CA ARG A 247 18.05 -4.70 -68.64
C ARG A 247 17.46 -5.62 -69.71
N LYS A 248 16.19 -6.04 -69.58
CA LYS A 248 15.46 -6.83 -70.59
C LYS A 248 15.39 -6.12 -71.95
N GLY A 249 15.19 -4.80 -71.96
CA GLY A 249 15.21 -3.99 -73.18
C GLY A 249 16.58 -3.88 -73.85
N LEU A 250 17.67 -3.88 -73.07
CA LEU A 250 19.05 -3.93 -73.58
C LEU A 250 19.42 -5.33 -74.07
N GLU A 251 19.05 -6.38 -73.33
CA GLU A 251 19.25 -7.80 -73.66
C GLU A 251 18.54 -8.17 -74.98
N ALA A 252 17.31 -7.67 -75.19
CA ALA A 252 16.60 -7.79 -76.47
C ALA A 252 17.31 -7.06 -77.62
N LYS A 253 17.90 -5.88 -77.38
CA LYS A 253 18.70 -5.14 -78.38
C LYS A 253 19.99 -5.89 -78.72
N ILE A 254 20.68 -6.44 -77.72
CA ILE A 254 21.88 -7.26 -77.89
C ILE A 254 21.55 -8.46 -78.79
N SER A 255 20.51 -9.23 -78.47
CA SER A 255 20.08 -10.37 -79.30
C SER A 255 19.67 -9.97 -80.72
N ALA A 256 19.10 -8.77 -80.92
CA ALA A 256 18.84 -8.24 -82.26
C ALA A 256 20.13 -7.91 -83.02
N THR A 257 21.12 -7.29 -82.37
CA THR A 257 22.43 -7.00 -82.97
C THR A 257 23.26 -8.25 -83.24
N GLU A 258 23.20 -9.28 -82.37
CA GLU A 258 23.84 -10.59 -82.59
C GLU A 258 23.25 -11.30 -83.81
N LYS A 259 21.93 -11.24 -84.00
CA LYS A 259 21.25 -11.76 -85.20
C LYS A 259 21.65 -11.00 -86.46
N GLN A 260 21.74 -9.66 -86.39
CA GLN A 260 22.26 -8.85 -87.51
C GLN A 260 23.73 -9.17 -87.83
N LEU A 261 24.58 -9.32 -86.82
CA LEU A 261 25.98 -9.72 -86.98
C LEU A 261 26.09 -11.11 -87.63
N SER A 262 25.28 -12.06 -87.18
CA SER A 262 25.22 -13.43 -87.73
C SER A 262 24.78 -13.44 -89.19
N LEU A 263 23.78 -12.62 -89.57
CA LEU A 263 23.34 -12.46 -90.96
C LEU A 263 24.41 -11.79 -91.83
N LEU A 264 25.11 -10.77 -91.31
CA LEU A 264 26.22 -10.12 -92.01
C LEU A 264 27.42 -11.07 -92.17
N GLN A 265 27.70 -11.92 -91.17
CA GLN A 265 28.75 -12.94 -91.25
C GLN A 265 28.40 -14.04 -92.26
N ALA A 266 27.15 -14.50 -92.27
CA ALA A 266 26.65 -15.44 -93.28
C ALA A 266 26.76 -14.83 -94.70
N SER A 267 26.21 -13.64 -94.92
CA SER A 267 26.26 -12.94 -96.22
C SER A 267 27.69 -12.63 -96.67
N ARG A 268 28.60 -12.27 -95.75
CA ARG A 268 30.03 -12.17 -96.04
C ARG A 268 30.59 -13.51 -96.51
N SER A 269 30.33 -14.60 -95.79
CA SER A 269 30.83 -15.93 -96.15
C SER A 269 30.27 -16.43 -97.50
N GLU A 270 29.03 -16.09 -97.85
CA GLU A 270 28.43 -16.37 -99.16
C GLU A 270 29.11 -15.55 -100.27
N SER A 271 29.37 -14.27 -100.03
CA SER A 271 30.10 -13.39 -100.97
C SER A 271 31.57 -13.81 -101.15
N GLU A 272 32.21 -14.23 -100.07
CA GLU A 272 33.58 -14.75 -100.05
C GLU A 272 33.66 -16.09 -100.80
N GLN A 273 32.73 -17.02 -100.57
CA GLN A 273 32.60 -18.25 -101.36
C GLN A 273 32.26 -17.97 -102.84
N ALA A 274 31.38 -17.01 -103.15
CA ALA A 274 31.04 -16.66 -104.53
C ALA A 274 32.23 -16.04 -105.27
N SER A 275 33.06 -15.27 -104.56
CA SER A 275 34.31 -14.72 -105.09
C SER A 275 35.37 -15.81 -105.28
N GLN A 276 35.48 -16.76 -104.33
CA GLN A 276 36.35 -17.93 -104.43
C GLN A 276 35.97 -18.83 -105.61
N ARG A 277 34.68 -19.14 -105.80
CA ARG A 277 34.18 -19.92 -106.96
C ARG A 277 34.52 -19.23 -108.28
N ARG A 278 34.34 -17.90 -108.39
CA ARG A 278 34.77 -17.13 -109.57
C ARG A 278 36.28 -17.18 -109.81
N LEU A 279 37.08 -17.16 -108.74
CA LEU A 279 38.53 -17.26 -108.84
C LEU A 279 38.98 -18.67 -109.28
N GLU A 280 38.26 -19.71 -108.85
CA GLU A 280 38.42 -21.10 -109.31
C GLU A 280 37.98 -21.27 -110.78
N GLU A 281 36.83 -20.72 -111.19
CA GLU A 281 36.35 -20.65 -112.58
C GLU A 281 37.39 -19.98 -113.49
N VAL A 282 37.86 -18.78 -113.13
CA VAL A 282 38.91 -18.04 -113.87
C VAL A 282 40.24 -18.82 -113.88
N SER A 283 40.58 -19.52 -112.80
CA SER A 283 41.78 -20.38 -112.76
C SER A 283 41.66 -21.60 -113.67
N GLU A 284 40.46 -22.18 -113.80
CA GLU A 284 40.19 -23.22 -114.78
C GLU A 284 40.20 -22.69 -116.21
N GLU A 285 39.59 -21.53 -116.49
CA GLU A 285 39.64 -20.91 -117.81
C GLU A 285 41.07 -20.54 -118.21
N LEU A 286 41.88 -20.06 -117.26
CA LEU A 286 43.31 -19.83 -117.45
C LEU A 286 44.05 -21.13 -117.76
N ARG A 287 43.82 -22.23 -117.03
CA ARG A 287 44.40 -23.55 -117.38
C ARG A 287 43.94 -24.05 -118.76
N LYS A 288 42.65 -23.90 -119.09
CA LYS A 288 42.06 -24.28 -120.39
C LYS A 288 42.65 -23.44 -121.53
N THR A 289 42.99 -22.17 -121.27
CA THR A 289 43.62 -21.26 -122.23
C THR A 289 45.13 -21.49 -122.35
N GLN A 290 45.81 -21.76 -121.24
CA GLN A 290 47.23 -22.11 -121.19
C GLN A 290 47.51 -23.44 -121.91
N SER A 291 46.70 -24.47 -121.68
CA SER A 291 46.80 -25.75 -122.39
C SER A 291 46.48 -25.63 -123.88
N LYS A 292 45.50 -24.79 -124.27
CA LYS A 292 45.31 -24.40 -125.68
C LYS A 292 46.56 -23.73 -126.25
N ASN A 293 47.13 -22.73 -125.57
CA ASN A 293 48.36 -22.07 -126.02
C ASN A 293 49.55 -23.04 -126.11
N SER A 294 49.73 -23.97 -125.17
CA SER A 294 50.76 -25.02 -125.28
C SER A 294 50.52 -25.94 -126.48
N SER A 295 49.26 -26.27 -126.81
CA SER A 295 48.94 -27.06 -128.02
C SER A 295 49.15 -26.28 -129.31
N LEU A 296 48.90 -24.97 -129.31
CA LEU A 296 49.16 -24.07 -130.45
C LEU A 296 50.66 -23.84 -130.64
N GLN A 297 51.44 -23.72 -129.56
CA GLN A 297 52.90 -23.65 -129.60
C GLN A 297 53.48 -24.94 -130.18
N ALA A 298 53.08 -26.11 -129.67
CA ALA A 298 53.54 -27.40 -130.19
C ALA A 298 53.15 -27.61 -131.68
N ALA A 299 52.01 -27.05 -132.12
CA ALA A 299 51.63 -27.03 -133.54
C ALA A 299 52.51 -26.07 -134.35
N LEU A 300 52.80 -24.87 -133.84
CA LEU A 300 53.69 -23.89 -134.45
C LEU A 300 55.12 -24.44 -134.60
N ASP A 301 55.69 -24.98 -133.53
CA ASP A 301 57.01 -25.62 -133.49
C ASP A 301 57.10 -26.74 -134.54
N LYS A 302 56.04 -27.54 -134.67
CA LYS A 302 55.94 -28.55 -135.73
C LYS A 302 55.88 -27.96 -137.13
N THR A 303 55.06 -26.93 -137.38
CA THR A 303 55.07 -26.26 -138.70
C THR A 303 56.40 -25.61 -139.03
N GLN A 304 57.16 -25.17 -138.02
CA GLN A 304 58.51 -24.64 -138.19
C GLN A 304 59.53 -25.77 -138.47
N GLN A 305 59.37 -26.96 -137.88
CA GLN A 305 60.12 -28.15 -138.24
C GLN A 305 59.82 -28.61 -139.68
N ASP A 306 58.55 -28.70 -140.06
CA ASP A 306 58.12 -29.04 -141.43
C ASP A 306 58.64 -28.01 -142.45
N SER A 307 58.67 -26.72 -142.08
CA SER A 307 59.30 -25.64 -142.87
C SER A 307 60.82 -25.80 -143.00
N SER A 308 61.52 -26.21 -141.94
CA SER A 308 62.97 -26.50 -142.02
C SER A 308 63.26 -27.69 -142.94
N ALA A 309 62.43 -28.74 -142.92
CA ALA A 309 62.53 -29.86 -143.84
C ALA A 309 62.24 -29.44 -145.30
N LEU A 310 61.28 -28.53 -145.53
CA LEU A 310 61.06 -27.92 -146.86
C LEU A 310 62.29 -27.12 -147.32
N SER A 311 62.98 -26.43 -146.42
CA SER A 311 64.23 -25.72 -146.73
C SER A 311 65.37 -26.70 -147.07
N GLU A 312 65.49 -27.83 -146.35
CA GLU A 312 66.42 -28.91 -146.72
C GLU A 312 66.12 -29.49 -148.11
N PHE A 313 64.84 -29.73 -148.43
CA PHE A 313 64.44 -30.15 -149.78
C PHE A 313 64.79 -29.09 -150.84
N GLN A 314 64.65 -27.79 -150.53
CA GLN A 314 64.98 -26.70 -151.44
C GLN A 314 66.49 -26.61 -151.71
N VAL A 315 67.34 -26.78 -150.68
CA VAL A 315 68.80 -26.92 -150.84
C VAL A 315 69.14 -28.14 -151.70
N ARG A 316 68.44 -29.26 -151.50
CA ARG A 316 68.66 -30.51 -152.24
C ARG A 316 68.26 -30.40 -153.72
N ILE A 317 67.25 -29.60 -154.04
CA ILE A 317 66.87 -29.25 -155.42
C ILE A 317 67.97 -28.37 -156.06
N GLY A 318 68.44 -27.34 -155.36
CA GLY A 318 69.53 -26.48 -155.85
C GLY A 318 70.82 -27.23 -156.18
N GLY A 319 71.15 -28.29 -155.42
CA GLY A 319 72.26 -29.19 -155.74
C GLY A 319 72.06 -29.95 -157.07
N LEU A 320 70.86 -30.51 -157.30
CA LEU A 320 70.53 -31.22 -158.54
C LEU A 320 70.48 -30.28 -159.76
N GLU A 321 70.10 -29.01 -159.56
CA GLU A 321 70.15 -27.99 -160.61
C GLU A 321 71.59 -27.62 -161.01
N ALA A 322 72.56 -27.69 -160.09
CA ALA A 322 73.98 -27.49 -160.38
C ALA A 322 74.58 -28.66 -161.18
N GLU A 323 74.34 -29.91 -160.77
CA GLU A 323 74.78 -31.11 -161.51
C GLU A 323 74.27 -31.13 -162.98
N LEU A 324 73.08 -30.55 -163.21
CA LEU A 324 72.47 -30.49 -164.54
C LEU A 324 73.13 -29.44 -165.45
N LYS A 325 73.58 -28.30 -164.89
CA LYS A 325 74.44 -27.35 -165.61
C LYS A 325 75.82 -27.91 -165.90
N GLU A 326 76.42 -28.59 -164.92
CA GLU A 326 77.70 -29.28 -165.05
C GLU A 326 77.71 -30.20 -166.28
N ARG A 327 76.65 -31.02 -166.43
CA ARG A 327 76.45 -31.86 -167.62
C ARG A 327 76.19 -31.11 -168.92
N SER A 328 75.55 -29.94 -168.87
CA SER A 328 75.34 -29.12 -170.08
C SER A 328 76.67 -28.66 -170.68
N ALA A 329 77.57 -28.15 -169.84
CA ALA A 329 78.90 -27.71 -170.27
C ALA A 329 79.72 -28.85 -170.94
N GLN A 330 79.56 -30.10 -170.46
CA GLN A 330 80.20 -31.26 -171.09
C GLN A 330 79.74 -31.48 -172.54
N VAL A 331 78.51 -31.10 -172.90
CA VAL A 331 77.95 -31.31 -174.26
C VAL A 331 78.44 -30.24 -175.25
N ASP A 332 78.62 -29.00 -174.80
CA ASP A 332 79.11 -27.92 -175.68
C ASP A 332 80.60 -28.11 -176.03
N ALA A 333 81.40 -28.57 -175.06
CA ALA A 333 82.81 -28.91 -175.28
C ALA A 333 83.03 -30.25 -176.04
N LEU A 334 81.99 -31.11 -176.13
CA LEU A 334 81.92 -32.22 -177.08
C LEU A 334 81.65 -31.73 -178.51
N THR A 335 80.73 -30.76 -178.65
CA THR A 335 80.25 -30.26 -179.95
C THR A 335 81.36 -29.55 -180.73
N THR A 336 82.19 -28.75 -180.05
CA THR A 336 83.34 -28.05 -180.66
C THR A 336 84.44 -28.99 -181.20
N GLN A 337 84.50 -30.23 -180.75
CA GLN A 337 85.42 -31.23 -181.29
C GLN A 337 84.92 -31.88 -182.60
N LEU A 338 83.61 -31.82 -182.86
CA LEU A 338 83.01 -32.40 -184.06
C LEU A 338 83.32 -31.55 -185.30
N GLU A 339 83.27 -30.23 -185.17
CA GLU A 339 83.51 -29.29 -186.29
C GLU A 339 84.95 -29.38 -186.83
N GLY A 340 85.94 -29.63 -185.96
CA GLY A 340 87.33 -29.85 -186.38
C GLY A 340 87.50 -31.02 -187.35
N THR A 341 86.73 -32.10 -187.18
CA THR A 341 86.79 -33.28 -188.07
C THR A 341 86.17 -33.02 -189.45
N GLN A 342 85.30 -32.01 -189.58
CA GLN A 342 84.65 -31.68 -190.85
C GLN A 342 85.63 -31.02 -191.84
N ALA A 343 86.69 -30.37 -191.35
CA ALA A 343 87.66 -29.68 -192.20
C ALA A 343 88.49 -30.64 -193.08
N GLU A 344 88.98 -31.75 -192.51
CA GLU A 344 89.82 -32.74 -193.20
C GLU A 344 89.07 -33.46 -194.34
N LYS A 345 87.74 -33.52 -194.25
CA LYS A 345 86.85 -34.07 -195.28
C LYS A 345 86.92 -33.33 -196.62
N SER A 346 87.48 -32.12 -196.65
CA SER A 346 87.55 -31.25 -197.83
C SER A 346 88.46 -31.76 -198.95
N GLN A 347 89.43 -32.64 -198.66
CA GLN A 347 90.52 -32.96 -199.60
C GLN A 347 90.50 -34.36 -200.23
N LEU A 348 89.70 -35.32 -199.73
CA LEU A 348 89.79 -36.72 -200.17
C LEU A 348 88.76 -37.15 -201.25
N VAL A 349 87.63 -36.47 -201.40
CA VAL A 349 86.57 -36.93 -202.34
C VAL A 349 86.78 -36.43 -203.78
N GLN A 350 87.55 -35.36 -204.00
CA GLN A 350 87.90 -34.89 -205.36
C GLN A 350 88.82 -35.86 -206.12
N GLN A 351 89.39 -36.86 -205.43
CA GLN A 351 90.21 -37.94 -206.04
C GLN A 351 89.56 -39.33 -206.00
N VAL A 352 88.27 -39.44 -205.61
CA VAL A 352 87.44 -40.64 -205.87
C VAL A 352 86.41 -40.33 -206.98
N ALA A 353 86.75 -39.42 -207.89
CA ALA A 353 85.93 -39.02 -209.03
C ALA A 353 85.85 -40.08 -210.16
N SER A 354 86.38 -41.30 -209.96
CA SER A 354 86.50 -42.33 -211.00
C SER A 354 86.42 -43.77 -210.45
N ILE A 355 85.20 -44.15 -209.98
CA ILE A 355 84.67 -45.54 -209.89
C ILE A 355 85.09 -46.40 -208.65
N ASN A 356 84.08 -46.74 -207.80
CA ASN A 356 83.88 -47.89 -206.87
C ASN A 356 84.98 -48.35 -205.82
N SER A 357 84.67 -48.29 -204.47
CA SER A 357 84.89 -49.35 -203.38
C SER A 357 85.53 -49.04 -201.92
N LEU A 358 84.77 -48.59 -200.82
CA LEU A 358 84.77 -48.91 -199.28
C LEU A 358 85.52 -48.11 -198.00
N LEU A 359 84.87 -47.35 -196.95
CA LEU A 359 85.03 -47.04 -195.34
C LEU A 359 85.39 -45.70 -194.35
N GLU A 360 84.82 -45.51 -193.04
CA GLU A 360 85.00 -44.89 -191.52
C GLU A 360 85.37 -43.43 -190.72
N ALA A 361 85.05 -43.09 -189.34
CA ALA A 361 85.44 -41.87 -188.33
C ALA A 361 84.90 -41.61 -186.73
N SER A 362 85.42 -40.72 -185.71
CA SER A 362 84.87 -40.25 -184.23
C SER A 362 85.60 -39.17 -183.15
N GLN A 363 85.09 -38.59 -181.92
CA GLN A 363 85.68 -37.59 -180.76
C GLN A 363 85.05 -37.30 -179.21
N THR A 364 85.53 -36.39 -178.18
CA THR A 364 85.14 -36.19 -176.61
C THR A 364 85.48 -34.94 -175.48
N LYS A 365 84.64 -34.30 -174.48
CA LYS A 365 84.82 -33.57 -172.99
C LYS A 365 84.04 -32.17 -172.51
N LYS A 366 83.88 -31.31 -171.33
CA LYS A 366 84.08 -30.98 -169.75
C LYS A 366 83.23 -29.73 -168.95
N GLU A 367 83.40 -29.17 -167.63
CA GLU A 367 82.37 -28.51 -166.56
C GLU A 367 82.44 -27.19 -165.48
N GLU A 368 81.70 -27.01 -164.25
CA GLU A 368 81.21 -25.75 -163.32
C GLU A 368 81.25 -25.65 -161.62
N ASP A 369 80.70 -24.63 -160.76
CA ASP A 369 80.81 -24.31 -159.18
C ASP A 369 79.83 -23.26 -158.28
N ASN A 370 79.73 -23.08 -156.85
CA ASN A 370 78.94 -22.03 -155.92
C ASN A 370 79.00 -21.80 -154.25
N ASN A 371 78.25 -20.84 -153.48
CA ASN A 371 78.27 -20.42 -151.92
C ASN A 371 77.03 -19.52 -151.21
N GLN A 372 76.66 -18.93 -149.96
CA GLN A 372 76.98 -18.58 -148.43
C GLN A 372 75.79 -18.03 -147.38
N VAL A 373 75.93 -17.57 -146.03
CA VAL A 373 74.86 -17.31 -144.84
C VAL A 373 75.06 -16.18 -143.61
N ASN A 374 74.12 -15.84 -142.59
CA ASN A 374 74.13 -14.77 -141.40
C ASN A 374 73.16 -14.82 -140.02
N THR A 375 73.14 -13.88 -138.94
CA THR A 375 72.43 -13.80 -137.49
C THR A 375 72.13 -12.36 -136.74
N ALA A 376 71.61 -11.90 -135.49
CA ALA A 376 70.92 -12.19 -134.08
C ALA A 376 70.43 -10.92 -133.08
N GLU A 377 69.77 -11.00 -131.82
CA GLU A 377 69.15 -9.86 -130.88
C GLU A 377 68.92 -9.97 -129.23
N VAL A 378 68.21 -9.08 -128.36
CA VAL A 378 68.24 -8.91 -126.77
C VAL A 378 67.02 -8.61 -125.65
N GLU A 379 66.85 -7.54 -124.74
CA GLU A 379 66.34 -7.48 -123.20
C GLU A 379 65.25 -6.41 -122.53
N GLN A 380 64.72 -6.50 -121.21
CA GLN A 380 63.83 -5.56 -120.30
C GLN A 380 63.68 -5.82 -118.70
N LEU A 381 64.36 -6.76 -118.01
CA LEU A 381 63.87 -7.42 -116.75
C LEU A 381 64.06 -6.79 -115.33
N LYS A 382 64.65 -5.61 -115.13
CA LYS A 382 65.26 -5.22 -113.82
C LYS A 382 64.31 -4.71 -112.70
N LEU A 383 63.09 -4.25 -113.00
CA LEU A 383 62.26 -3.50 -112.02
C LEU A 383 61.32 -4.36 -111.16
N SER A 384 60.93 -5.57 -111.59
CA SER A 384 59.84 -6.32 -110.96
C SER A 384 60.19 -7.00 -109.62
N LEU A 385 61.47 -7.03 -109.22
CA LEU A 385 61.91 -7.69 -107.98
C LEU A 385 61.74 -6.80 -106.73
N GLN A 386 61.97 -5.49 -106.86
CA GLN A 386 62.01 -4.57 -105.72
C GLN A 386 60.63 -4.34 -105.05
N GLU A 387 59.54 -4.67 -105.74
CA GLU A 387 58.17 -4.52 -105.21
C GLU A 387 57.74 -5.69 -104.29
N ARG A 388 58.46 -6.83 -104.33
CA ARG A 388 58.15 -8.01 -103.50
C ARG A 388 58.64 -7.86 -102.05
N ASP A 389 59.85 -7.34 -101.85
CA ASP A 389 60.47 -7.27 -100.51
C ASP A 389 59.70 -6.33 -99.55
N ASN A 390 59.18 -5.21 -100.07
CA ASN A 390 58.42 -4.25 -99.27
C ASN A 390 57.14 -4.84 -98.65
N GLN A 391 56.57 -5.89 -99.26
CA GLN A 391 55.35 -6.55 -98.77
C GLN A 391 55.60 -7.55 -97.64
N LEU A 392 56.85 -7.94 -97.40
CA LEU A 392 57.23 -8.81 -96.28
C LEU A 392 57.46 -8.02 -94.97
N SER A 393 57.83 -6.74 -95.05
CA SER A 393 58.04 -5.91 -93.86
C SER A 393 56.74 -5.65 -93.10
N THR A 394 55.64 -5.36 -93.81
CA THR A 394 54.36 -4.99 -93.18
C THR A 394 53.73 -6.15 -92.38
N LEU A 395 53.87 -7.39 -92.86
CA LEU A 395 53.39 -8.58 -92.17
C LEU A 395 54.22 -8.94 -90.92
N HIS A 396 55.47 -8.46 -90.83
CA HIS A 396 56.30 -8.65 -89.63
C HIS A 396 55.85 -7.76 -88.46
N ASP A 397 55.43 -6.52 -88.75
CA ASP A 397 54.97 -5.58 -87.72
C ASP A 397 53.57 -5.91 -87.18
N GLU A 398 52.67 -6.46 -88.01
CA GLU A 398 51.35 -6.93 -87.56
C GLU A 398 51.44 -8.10 -86.57
N LEU A 399 52.35 -9.05 -86.80
CA LEU A 399 52.61 -10.16 -85.86
C LEU A 399 53.07 -9.64 -84.49
N LYS A 400 53.88 -8.58 -84.50
CA LYS A 400 54.43 -7.91 -83.31
C LYS A 400 53.35 -7.20 -82.48
N GLN A 401 52.35 -6.61 -83.12
CA GLN A 401 51.20 -6.00 -82.42
C GLN A 401 50.31 -7.02 -81.70
N LEU A 402 50.23 -8.27 -82.17
CA LEU A 402 49.46 -9.32 -81.49
C LEU A 402 50.18 -9.81 -80.23
N GLN A 403 51.51 -9.91 -80.24
CA GLN A 403 52.30 -10.35 -79.08
C GLN A 403 52.16 -9.40 -77.88
N VAL A 404 52.17 -8.07 -78.10
CA VAL A 404 51.96 -7.06 -77.05
C VAL A 404 50.55 -7.12 -76.43
N LYS A 405 49.54 -7.60 -77.19
CA LYS A 405 48.18 -7.82 -76.66
C LYS A 405 48.05 -9.07 -75.78
N GLN A 406 49.02 -9.99 -75.83
CA GLN A 406 49.05 -11.18 -74.99
C GLN A 406 49.61 -10.88 -73.59
N GLU A 407 50.73 -10.15 -73.50
CA GLU A 407 51.29 -9.69 -72.21
C GLU A 407 50.32 -8.77 -71.43
N ALA A 408 49.46 -8.03 -72.14
CA ALA A 408 48.41 -7.21 -71.53
C ALA A 408 47.32 -8.04 -70.81
N ALA A 409 47.11 -9.30 -71.20
CA ALA A 409 46.11 -10.18 -70.58
C ALA A 409 46.62 -10.80 -69.27
N GLU A 410 47.89 -11.26 -69.23
CA GLU A 410 48.48 -11.91 -68.05
C GLU A 410 48.54 -10.98 -66.83
N ASN A 411 48.81 -9.68 -67.04
CA ASN A 411 48.80 -8.69 -65.97
C ASN A 411 47.42 -8.54 -65.29
N THR A 412 46.31 -8.69 -66.04
CA THR A 412 44.96 -8.64 -65.45
C THR A 412 44.57 -9.91 -64.68
N ILE A 413 45.24 -11.04 -64.94
CA ILE A 413 45.05 -12.29 -64.19
C ILE A 413 45.74 -12.18 -62.81
N ALA A 414 46.93 -11.57 -62.75
CA ALA A 414 47.66 -11.35 -61.50
C ALA A 414 46.87 -10.51 -60.47
N GLU A 415 46.15 -9.46 -60.90
CA GLU A 415 45.29 -8.67 -60.00
C GLU A 415 44.10 -9.47 -59.45
N LEU A 416 43.56 -10.43 -60.23
CA LEU A 416 42.49 -11.31 -59.78
C LEU A 416 42.98 -12.34 -58.75
N GLU A 417 44.18 -12.90 -58.92
CA GLU A 417 44.82 -13.74 -57.90
C GLU A 417 45.11 -12.97 -56.61
N GLN A 418 45.50 -11.69 -56.71
CA GLN A 418 45.71 -10.84 -55.53
C GLN A 418 44.41 -10.55 -54.78
N LYS A 419 43.28 -10.36 -55.47
CA LYS A 419 41.95 -10.30 -54.84
C LYS A 419 41.54 -11.63 -54.21
N ASN A 420 41.94 -12.77 -54.77
CA ASN A 420 41.60 -14.07 -54.18
C ASN A 420 42.27 -14.26 -52.80
N LYS A 421 43.44 -13.64 -52.56
CA LYS A 421 44.11 -13.63 -51.24
C LYS A 421 43.37 -12.82 -50.17
N SER A 422 42.59 -11.79 -50.54
CA SER A 422 41.72 -11.11 -49.55
C SER A 422 40.44 -11.89 -49.26
N VAL A 423 39.94 -12.68 -50.21
CA VAL A 423 38.82 -13.62 -49.98
C VAL A 423 39.22 -14.71 -48.98
N THR A 424 40.43 -15.28 -49.06
CA THR A 424 40.91 -16.23 -48.05
C THR A 424 41.08 -15.59 -46.67
N SER A 425 41.56 -14.34 -46.58
CA SER A 425 41.64 -13.60 -45.31
C SER A 425 40.25 -13.44 -44.66
N LEU A 426 39.24 -13.09 -45.45
CA LEU A 426 37.86 -12.97 -44.98
C LEU A 426 37.21 -14.32 -44.64
N GLN A 427 37.66 -15.43 -45.24
CA GLN A 427 37.26 -16.79 -44.84
C GLN A 427 37.89 -17.20 -43.50
N ASP A 428 39.15 -16.85 -43.25
CA ASP A 428 39.80 -17.09 -41.95
C ASP A 428 39.21 -16.20 -40.85
N GLU A 429 38.83 -14.95 -41.14
CA GLU A 429 38.10 -14.09 -40.20
C GLU A 429 36.68 -14.60 -39.93
N LEU A 430 35.94 -15.07 -40.95
CA LEU A 430 34.64 -15.74 -40.76
C LEU A 430 34.75 -17.06 -39.98
N LYS A 431 35.86 -17.79 -40.14
CA LYS A 431 36.18 -19.00 -39.39
C LYS A 431 36.48 -18.67 -37.93
N LYS A 432 37.28 -17.64 -37.67
CA LYS A 432 37.57 -17.13 -36.33
C LYS A 432 36.30 -16.63 -35.62
N LEU A 433 35.46 -15.85 -36.30
CA LEU A 433 34.16 -15.43 -35.77
C LEU A 433 33.21 -16.60 -35.50
N LYS A 434 33.25 -17.67 -36.30
CA LYS A 434 32.54 -18.92 -35.99
C LYS A 434 33.11 -19.64 -34.78
N GLU A 435 34.44 -19.69 -34.64
CA GLU A 435 35.11 -20.30 -33.49
C GLU A 435 34.82 -19.50 -32.20
N GLU A 436 34.76 -18.18 -32.25
CA GLU A 436 34.28 -17.30 -31.16
C GLU A 436 32.78 -17.53 -30.85
N MET A 437 31.90 -17.65 -31.86
CA MET A 437 30.48 -17.96 -31.64
C MET A 437 30.26 -19.35 -31.03
N VAL A 438 31.09 -20.34 -31.39
CA VAL A 438 31.05 -21.69 -30.81
C VAL A 438 31.62 -21.72 -29.40
N GLN A 439 32.56 -20.83 -29.04
CA GLN A 439 32.99 -20.66 -27.65
C GLN A 439 31.90 -20.01 -26.79
N LEU A 440 31.25 -18.94 -27.29
CA LEU A 440 30.12 -18.29 -26.61
C LEU A 440 28.91 -19.23 -26.42
N ASN A 441 28.61 -20.11 -27.38
CA ASN A 441 27.50 -21.06 -27.29
C ASN A 441 27.82 -22.35 -26.49
N ASN A 442 29.02 -22.47 -25.90
CA ASN A 442 29.41 -23.58 -25.02
C ASN A 442 29.80 -23.14 -23.60
N ALA A 443 29.56 -21.87 -23.24
CA ALA A 443 29.77 -21.38 -21.87
C ALA A 443 28.78 -22.03 -20.88
N PRO A 444 29.23 -22.83 -19.90
CA PRO A 444 28.40 -23.26 -18.79
C PRO A 444 28.22 -22.09 -17.83
N SER A 445 26.97 -21.81 -17.43
CA SER A 445 26.58 -20.70 -16.53
C SER A 445 27.62 -20.34 -15.46
N ASP A 446 28.05 -19.08 -15.44
CA ASP A 446 29.06 -18.53 -14.51
C ASP A 446 28.73 -18.76 -13.01
N ASN A 447 27.45 -18.99 -12.70
CA ASN A 447 26.97 -19.40 -11.37
C ASN A 447 27.70 -20.66 -10.83
N ALA A 448 28.27 -21.52 -11.69
CA ALA A 448 29.01 -22.69 -11.24
C ALA A 448 30.45 -22.36 -10.80
N ALA A 449 31.09 -21.37 -11.44
CA ALA A 449 32.48 -21.00 -11.13
C ALA A 449 32.58 -20.23 -9.81
N GLU A 450 31.69 -19.25 -9.59
CA GLU A 450 31.65 -18.50 -8.33
C GLU A 450 31.29 -19.40 -7.14
N LEU A 451 30.38 -20.36 -7.33
CA LEU A 451 30.02 -21.32 -6.28
C LEU A 451 31.19 -22.27 -5.97
N GLY A 452 31.97 -22.70 -6.97
CA GLY A 452 33.21 -23.43 -6.76
C GLY A 452 34.29 -22.63 -6.03
N VAL A 453 34.46 -21.34 -6.34
CA VAL A 453 35.40 -20.43 -5.65
C VAL A 453 34.95 -20.16 -4.21
N LEU A 454 33.66 -19.95 -3.98
CA LEU A 454 33.08 -19.79 -2.64
C LEU A 454 33.19 -21.08 -1.83
N GLN A 455 32.95 -22.25 -2.43
CA GLN A 455 33.09 -23.53 -1.74
C GLN A 455 34.55 -23.85 -1.41
N ASN A 456 35.49 -23.57 -2.31
CA ASN A 456 36.92 -23.66 -2.02
C ASN A 456 37.32 -22.70 -0.89
N SER A 457 36.91 -21.43 -0.95
CA SER A 457 37.21 -20.44 0.11
C SER A 457 36.50 -20.72 1.44
N LEU A 458 35.38 -21.47 1.42
CA LEU A 458 34.74 -22.01 2.62
C LEU A 458 35.57 -23.16 3.18
N THR A 459 36.00 -24.14 2.36
CA THR A 459 36.89 -25.21 2.82
C THR A 459 38.26 -24.72 3.29
N GLU A 460 38.80 -23.65 2.70
CA GLU A 460 40.00 -22.97 3.22
C GLU A 460 39.73 -22.32 4.58
N LYS A 461 38.56 -21.69 4.79
CA LYS A 461 38.20 -21.14 6.10
C LYS A 461 37.91 -22.21 7.14
N ASP A 462 37.26 -23.31 6.77
CA ASP A 462 37.03 -24.45 7.67
C ASP A 462 38.36 -25.12 8.03
N ALA A 463 39.30 -25.24 7.09
CA ALA A 463 40.67 -25.67 7.37
C ALA A 463 41.42 -24.67 8.27
N LEU A 464 41.27 -23.36 8.05
CA LEU A 464 41.87 -22.32 8.89
C LEU A 464 41.27 -22.32 10.31
N VAL A 465 39.96 -22.50 10.44
CA VAL A 465 39.25 -22.62 11.73
C VAL A 465 39.68 -23.90 12.45
N THR A 466 39.84 -25.02 11.73
CA THR A 466 40.38 -26.26 12.31
C THR A 466 41.83 -26.06 12.77
N SER A 467 42.67 -25.39 11.97
CA SER A 467 44.06 -25.07 12.33
C SER A 467 44.14 -24.12 13.54
N LEU A 468 43.29 -23.11 13.60
CA LEU A 468 43.22 -22.17 14.73
C LEU A 468 42.61 -22.82 15.98
N GLN A 469 41.71 -23.79 15.84
CA GLN A 469 41.24 -24.62 16.94
C GLN A 469 42.33 -25.57 17.44
N GLU A 470 43.15 -26.11 16.56
CA GLU A 470 44.31 -26.95 16.93
C GLU A 470 45.41 -26.10 17.59
N GLU A 471 45.72 -24.90 17.08
CA GLU A 471 46.62 -23.94 17.77
C GLU A 471 46.05 -23.48 19.11
N LEU A 472 44.75 -23.16 19.22
CA LEU A 472 44.12 -22.84 20.51
C LEU A 472 44.09 -24.04 21.47
N ARG A 473 44.05 -25.27 20.95
CA ARG A 473 44.20 -26.49 21.75
C ARG A 473 45.64 -26.65 22.24
N GLU A 474 46.63 -26.47 21.35
CA GLU A 474 48.04 -26.59 21.67
C GLU A 474 48.53 -25.46 22.60
N VAL A 475 48.06 -24.23 22.42
CA VAL A 475 48.31 -23.10 23.34
C VAL A 475 47.66 -23.33 24.70
N ARG A 476 46.44 -23.88 24.75
CA ARG A 476 45.79 -24.28 26.00
C ARG A 476 46.51 -25.44 26.70
N GLU A 477 47.04 -26.39 25.94
CA GLU A 477 47.81 -27.54 26.44
C GLU A 477 49.19 -27.07 26.95
N LYS A 478 49.84 -26.11 26.27
CA LYS A 478 51.05 -25.40 26.74
C LYS A 478 50.79 -24.57 28.00
N GLN A 479 49.66 -23.84 28.07
CA GLN A 479 49.25 -23.08 29.26
C GLN A 479 48.79 -23.97 30.44
N SER A 480 48.48 -25.25 30.20
CA SER A 480 48.10 -26.20 31.25
C SER A 480 49.29 -26.88 31.94
N ASN A 481 50.53 -26.63 31.50
CA ASN A 481 51.73 -27.29 32.01
C ASN A 481 52.52 -26.43 33.02
N ASP A 482 51.95 -26.27 34.23
CA ASP A 482 52.67 -25.79 35.43
C ASP A 482 54.00 -26.54 35.69
N ALA A 483 54.11 -27.77 35.19
CA ALA A 483 55.33 -28.57 35.20
C ALA A 483 56.53 -27.91 34.49
N SER A 484 56.33 -27.07 33.47
CA SER A 484 57.44 -26.46 32.72
C SER A 484 58.11 -25.34 33.52
N VAL A 485 57.31 -24.42 34.07
CA VAL A 485 57.82 -23.29 34.88
C VAL A 485 58.45 -23.78 36.19
N THR A 486 57.89 -24.84 36.78
CA THR A 486 58.50 -25.46 37.98
C THR A 486 59.79 -26.24 37.67
N ALA A 487 59.91 -26.86 36.49
CA ALA A 487 61.17 -27.46 36.03
C ALA A 487 62.26 -26.41 35.75
N GLU A 488 61.94 -25.32 35.04
CA GLU A 488 62.90 -24.24 34.76
C GLU A 488 63.33 -23.52 36.03
N LEU A 489 62.41 -23.22 36.94
CA LEU A 489 62.73 -22.58 38.23
C LEU A 489 63.60 -23.47 39.12
N THR A 490 63.40 -24.80 39.11
CA THR A 490 64.25 -25.73 39.87
C THR A 490 65.61 -25.95 39.21
N ALA A 491 65.70 -25.97 37.88
CA ALA A 491 66.96 -25.98 37.15
C ALA A 491 67.79 -24.72 37.46
N PHE A 492 67.20 -23.53 37.31
CA PHE A 492 67.86 -22.25 37.60
C PHE A 492 68.28 -22.13 39.07
N GLN A 493 67.45 -22.59 40.02
CA GLN A 493 67.86 -22.66 41.43
C GLN A 493 69.03 -23.62 41.66
N THR A 494 69.12 -24.72 40.91
CA THR A 494 70.22 -25.70 41.05
C THR A 494 71.52 -25.13 40.48
N GLU A 495 71.48 -24.51 39.31
CA GLU A 495 72.61 -23.79 38.71
C GLU A 495 73.08 -22.62 39.60
N THR A 496 72.15 -21.87 40.19
CA THR A 496 72.46 -20.80 41.15
C THR A 496 73.11 -21.34 42.44
N LYS A 497 72.71 -22.53 42.92
CA LYS A 497 73.37 -23.20 44.05
C LYS A 497 74.79 -23.63 43.67
N GLU A 498 74.96 -24.30 42.53
CA GLU A 498 76.25 -24.84 42.09
C GLU A 498 77.28 -23.74 41.78
N THR A 499 76.86 -22.66 41.12
CA THR A 499 77.72 -21.48 40.86
C THR A 499 78.12 -20.76 42.14
N LEU A 500 77.19 -20.55 43.09
CA LEU A 500 77.53 -19.95 44.39
C LEU A 500 78.45 -20.85 45.23
N GLN A 501 78.27 -22.16 45.19
CA GLN A 501 79.15 -23.11 45.87
C GLN A 501 80.53 -23.21 45.20
N THR A 502 80.62 -22.98 43.89
CA THR A 502 81.89 -22.87 43.14
C THR A 502 82.64 -21.59 43.48
N LEU A 503 81.94 -20.46 43.62
CA LEU A 503 82.53 -19.16 43.98
C LEU A 503 82.91 -19.07 45.47
N PHE A 504 82.18 -19.75 46.35
CA PHE A 504 82.38 -19.72 47.81
C PHE A 504 82.41 -21.13 48.42
N PRO A 505 83.41 -21.98 48.07
CA PRO A 505 83.44 -23.40 48.45
C PRO A 505 83.58 -23.67 49.95
N GLN A 506 83.89 -22.64 50.76
CA GLN A 506 83.93 -22.71 52.22
C GLN A 506 82.53 -22.62 52.87
N ILE A 507 81.46 -22.42 52.08
CA ILE A 507 80.10 -22.19 52.58
C ILE A 507 79.17 -23.34 52.13
N PRO A 508 78.78 -24.26 53.04
CA PRO A 508 77.84 -25.33 52.72
C PRO A 508 76.44 -24.76 52.44
N ILE A 509 75.91 -25.14 51.27
CA ILE A 509 74.53 -24.88 50.84
C ILE A 509 73.71 -26.15 51.07
N GLU A 510 72.67 -26.05 51.90
CA GLU A 510 71.72 -27.15 52.15
C GLU A 510 70.64 -27.13 51.07
N THR A 511 70.47 -28.24 50.36
CA THR A 511 69.73 -28.29 49.09
C THR A 511 68.21 -28.16 49.24
N ASP A 512 67.66 -28.61 50.36
CA ASP A 512 66.25 -29.02 50.46
C ASP A 512 65.34 -27.97 51.17
N GLN A 513 65.89 -26.82 51.57
CA GLN A 513 65.14 -25.75 52.26
C GLN A 513 64.83 -24.57 51.33
N SER A 514 63.57 -24.10 51.33
CA SER A 514 63.11 -22.97 50.51
C SER A 514 63.80 -21.62 50.82
N ASN A 515 64.47 -21.53 51.96
CA ASN A 515 65.11 -20.35 52.54
C ASN A 515 66.67 -20.38 52.45
N TRP A 516 67.24 -21.32 51.68
CA TRP A 516 68.69 -21.53 51.55
C TRP A 516 69.51 -20.28 51.20
N LEU A 517 69.00 -19.41 50.32
CA LEU A 517 69.70 -18.22 49.82
C LEU A 517 69.99 -17.20 50.94
N GLN A 518 69.08 -17.08 51.91
CA GLN A 518 69.24 -16.17 53.05
C GLN A 518 70.32 -16.69 54.02
N VAL A 519 70.36 -18.01 54.26
CA VAL A 519 71.39 -18.68 55.06
C VAL A 519 72.77 -18.56 54.40
N PHE A 520 72.85 -18.73 53.07
CA PHE A 520 74.07 -18.50 52.32
C PHE A 520 74.54 -17.04 52.43
N THR A 521 73.64 -16.07 52.25
CA THR A 521 73.96 -14.64 52.33
C THR A 521 74.56 -14.25 53.69
N GLN A 522 74.02 -14.78 54.79
CA GLN A 522 74.57 -14.54 56.13
C GLN A 522 75.99 -15.12 56.27
N LYS A 523 76.19 -16.42 55.94
CA LYS A 523 77.51 -17.07 55.97
C LYS A 523 78.54 -16.34 55.07
N ALA A 524 78.10 -15.77 53.94
CA ALA A 524 78.95 -15.01 53.03
C ALA A 524 79.34 -13.63 53.59
N GLN A 525 78.47 -12.96 54.35
CA GLN A 525 78.84 -11.73 55.08
C GLN A 525 79.82 -12.00 56.22
N GLU A 526 79.64 -13.11 56.95
CA GLU A 526 80.55 -13.56 58.01
C GLU A 526 81.96 -13.85 57.44
N ALA A 527 82.06 -14.52 56.28
CA ALA A 527 83.32 -14.74 55.57
C ALA A 527 83.95 -13.44 55.04
N ARG A 528 83.15 -12.56 54.40
CA ARG A 528 83.63 -11.28 53.85
C ARG A 528 84.17 -10.33 54.92
N SER A 529 83.63 -10.39 56.14
CA SER A 529 84.12 -9.63 57.29
C SER A 529 85.52 -10.05 57.75
N GLN A 530 85.94 -11.29 57.47
CA GLN A 530 87.28 -11.79 57.79
C GLN A 530 88.32 -11.41 56.72
N GLN A 531 87.90 -11.21 55.47
CA GLN A 531 88.82 -10.96 54.34
C GLN A 531 89.19 -9.48 54.15
N SER A 532 88.47 -8.55 54.76
CA SER A 532 88.60 -7.11 54.48
C SER A 532 89.79 -6.40 55.17
N GLN A 533 90.85 -7.12 55.53
CA GLN A 533 91.93 -6.60 56.39
C GLN A 533 93.30 -6.38 55.70
N GLU A 534 93.48 -6.76 54.42
CA GLU A 534 94.78 -6.62 53.72
C GLU A 534 94.74 -5.76 52.43
N SER A 535 95.11 -4.49 52.60
CA SER A 535 96.11 -3.74 51.79
C SER A 535 95.88 -3.38 50.31
N GLN A 536 96.49 -2.27 49.89
CA GLN A 536 96.47 -1.70 48.52
C GLN A 536 97.89 -1.29 48.07
N SER A 537 98.15 -1.21 46.75
CA SER A 537 98.74 -0.02 46.05
C SER A 537 99.35 -0.31 44.66
N SER A 538 99.30 0.68 43.76
CA SER A 538 100.30 1.09 42.73
C SER A 538 99.70 1.42 41.35
N THR A 539 99.66 2.70 40.93
CA THR A 539 100.66 3.47 40.12
C THR A 539 100.78 3.18 38.60
N ALA A 540 99.70 2.85 37.90
CA ALA A 540 99.64 2.87 36.41
C ALA A 540 98.92 4.12 35.84
N LEU A 541 98.81 5.20 36.63
CA LEU A 541 97.73 6.19 36.53
C LEU A 541 97.62 7.05 35.24
N PRO A 542 98.67 7.70 34.69
CA PRO A 542 98.46 8.81 33.75
C PRO A 542 97.95 8.42 32.35
N GLU A 543 98.54 7.42 31.70
CA GLU A 543 98.10 6.97 30.36
C GLU A 543 96.77 6.20 30.46
N LEU A 544 96.54 5.51 31.58
CA LEU A 544 95.22 4.97 31.91
C LEU A 544 94.19 6.08 32.12
N LEU A 545 94.55 7.26 32.62
CA LEU A 545 93.63 8.37 32.84
C LEU A 545 93.10 8.98 31.54
N GLU A 546 93.94 9.10 30.51
CA GLU A 546 93.52 9.61 29.20
C GLU A 546 92.63 8.59 28.47
N LYS A 547 93.03 7.31 28.46
CA LYS A 547 92.21 6.21 27.91
C LYS A 547 90.93 5.97 28.72
N LEU A 548 90.95 6.19 30.04
CA LEU A 548 89.77 6.17 30.88
C LEU A 548 88.83 7.32 30.50
N LYS A 549 89.36 8.54 30.26
CA LYS A 549 88.54 9.68 29.84
C LYS A 549 87.91 9.48 28.45
N GLU A 550 88.64 8.92 27.49
CA GLU A 550 88.06 8.52 26.19
C GLU A 550 87.02 7.40 26.35
N ALA A 551 87.24 6.45 27.26
CA ALA A 551 86.27 5.42 27.63
C ALA A 551 85.05 5.99 28.37
N GLU A 552 85.20 7.03 29.20
CA GLU A 552 84.13 7.73 29.92
C GLU A 552 83.27 8.57 28.95
N GLU A 553 83.88 9.26 27.99
CA GLU A 553 83.15 10.04 26.97
C GLU A 553 82.42 9.15 25.96
N SER A 554 83.02 8.02 25.56
CA SER A 554 82.35 7.01 24.73
C SER A 554 81.30 6.20 25.51
N HIS A 555 81.54 5.87 26.79
CA HIS A 555 80.52 5.29 27.67
C HIS A 555 79.36 6.26 27.88
N GLY A 556 79.61 7.54 28.12
CA GLY A 556 78.57 8.57 28.25
C GLY A 556 77.72 8.71 26.97
N SER A 557 78.36 8.60 25.80
CA SER A 557 77.68 8.60 24.50
C SER A 557 76.80 7.36 24.31
N LEU A 558 77.35 6.16 24.57
CA LEU A 558 76.61 4.90 24.50
C LEU A 558 75.49 4.81 25.56
N GLN A 559 75.70 5.38 26.75
CA GLN A 559 74.69 5.48 27.79
C GLN A 559 73.54 6.39 27.35
N ALA A 560 73.82 7.55 26.76
CA ALA A 560 72.79 8.42 26.20
C ALA A 560 71.99 7.74 25.08
N GLU A 561 72.66 6.97 24.21
CA GLU A 561 72.00 6.16 23.18
C GLU A 561 71.11 5.06 23.81
N CYS A 562 71.60 4.38 24.85
CA CYS A 562 70.82 3.39 25.61
C CYS A 562 69.62 4.01 26.35
N GLU A 563 69.76 5.22 26.89
CA GLU A 563 68.66 5.98 27.50
C GLU A 563 67.64 6.43 26.45
N GLN A 564 68.08 6.80 25.25
CA GLN A 564 67.20 7.07 24.12
C GLN A 564 66.45 5.81 23.67
N TYR A 565 67.12 4.67 23.49
CA TYR A 565 66.46 3.40 23.17
C TYR A 565 65.49 2.97 24.28
N ARG A 566 65.84 3.14 25.56
CA ARG A 566 64.94 2.86 26.69
C ARG A 566 63.69 3.74 26.67
N THR A 567 63.84 5.01 26.24
CA THR A 567 62.72 5.94 26.09
C THR A 567 61.80 5.51 24.94
N VAL A 568 62.36 5.23 23.75
CA VAL A 568 61.59 4.75 22.58
C VAL A 568 60.91 3.40 22.85
N LEU A 569 61.55 2.51 23.62
CA LEU A 569 60.93 1.25 24.07
C LEU A 569 59.76 1.50 25.02
N ALA A 570 59.88 2.43 25.98
CA ALA A 570 58.77 2.80 26.86
C ALA A 570 57.61 3.48 26.10
N GLU A 571 57.91 4.32 25.11
CA GLU A 571 56.91 4.95 24.23
C GLU A 571 56.19 3.93 23.34
N THR A 572 56.93 2.99 22.74
CA THR A 572 56.34 1.93 21.91
C THR A 572 55.56 0.90 22.73
N GLU A 573 56.01 0.55 23.93
CA GLU A 573 55.24 -0.24 24.90
C GLU A 573 53.95 0.50 25.33
N GLY A 574 54.02 1.82 25.53
CA GLY A 574 52.86 2.68 25.81
C GLY A 574 51.85 2.71 24.65
N MET A 575 52.32 2.88 23.42
CA MET A 575 51.48 2.82 22.22
C MET A 575 50.86 1.43 22.03
N LEU A 576 51.60 0.35 22.28
CA LEU A 576 51.09 -1.01 22.18
C LEU A 576 50.01 -1.30 23.24
N LYS A 577 50.18 -0.82 24.47
CA LYS A 577 49.15 -0.89 25.53
C LYS A 577 47.90 -0.09 25.19
N HIS A 578 48.04 1.10 24.58
CA HIS A 578 46.89 1.85 24.07
C HIS A 578 46.18 1.14 22.92
N LEU A 579 46.92 0.53 21.99
CA LEU A 579 46.35 -0.23 20.88
C LEU A 579 45.63 -1.49 21.37
N GLN A 580 46.25 -2.26 22.28
CA GLN A 580 45.62 -3.41 22.95
C GLN A 580 44.30 -2.99 23.61
N LYS A 581 44.33 -1.94 24.43
CA LYS A 581 43.12 -1.42 25.11
C LYS A 581 42.04 -0.97 24.11
N SER A 582 42.42 -0.35 23.00
CA SER A 582 41.48 0.04 21.94
C SER A 582 40.82 -1.17 21.29
N VAL A 583 41.57 -2.25 21.04
CA VAL A 583 41.04 -3.51 20.49
C VAL A 583 40.14 -4.22 21.51
N GLU A 584 40.50 -4.25 22.79
CA GLU A 584 39.65 -4.78 23.87
C GLU A 584 38.33 -4.00 24.01
N GLU A 585 38.37 -2.68 23.90
CA GLU A 585 37.18 -1.82 23.93
C GLU A 585 36.31 -2.00 22.68
N GLU A 586 36.90 -2.11 21.48
CA GLU A 586 36.16 -2.45 20.25
C GLU A 586 35.56 -3.85 20.29
N GLU A 587 36.28 -4.86 20.80
CA GLU A 587 35.75 -6.21 21.00
C GLU A 587 34.51 -6.20 21.92
N LEU A 588 34.51 -5.41 22.99
CA LEU A 588 33.34 -5.26 23.87
C LEU A 588 32.16 -4.57 23.16
N VAL A 589 32.44 -3.57 22.32
CA VAL A 589 31.41 -2.94 21.47
C VAL A 589 30.82 -3.94 20.47
N TRP A 590 31.64 -4.74 19.80
CA TRP A 590 31.18 -5.76 18.86
C TRP A 590 30.42 -6.89 19.54
N LYS A 591 30.87 -7.39 20.70
CA LYS A 591 30.15 -8.39 21.51
C LYS A 591 28.79 -7.87 21.98
N SER A 592 28.71 -6.61 22.43
CA SER A 592 27.46 -5.94 22.79
C SER A 592 26.51 -5.80 21.59
N LYS A 593 27.04 -5.40 20.43
CA LYS A 593 26.28 -5.27 19.18
C LYS A 593 25.75 -6.61 18.66
N MET A 594 26.54 -7.68 18.76
CA MET A 594 26.12 -9.05 18.44
C MET A 594 24.98 -9.50 19.36
N ALA A 595 25.14 -9.42 20.69
CA ALA A 595 24.11 -9.80 21.65
C ALA A 595 22.79 -9.02 21.45
N ASN A 596 22.87 -7.72 21.14
CA ASN A 596 21.69 -6.93 20.78
C ASN A 596 21.05 -7.39 19.45
N SER A 597 21.83 -7.80 18.45
CA SER A 597 21.29 -8.35 17.20
C SER A 597 20.65 -9.73 17.37
N GLU A 598 21.21 -10.57 18.25
CA GLU A 598 20.64 -11.87 18.63
C GLU A 598 19.33 -11.71 19.39
N GLU A 599 19.24 -10.76 20.33
CA GLU A 599 17.98 -10.44 21.02
C GLU A 599 16.94 -9.84 20.07
N GLN A 600 17.34 -8.99 19.11
CA GLN A 600 16.44 -8.51 18.06
C GLN A 600 15.92 -9.65 17.17
N LEU A 601 16.77 -10.62 16.82
CA LEU A 601 16.37 -11.83 16.11
C LEU A 601 15.43 -12.71 16.95
N ARG A 602 15.71 -12.89 18.24
CA ARG A 602 14.84 -13.64 19.18
C ARG A 602 13.45 -13.01 19.27
N VAL A 603 13.37 -11.68 19.40
CA VAL A 603 12.11 -10.92 19.42
C VAL A 603 11.39 -10.97 18.06
N ALA A 604 12.12 -11.01 16.94
CA ALA A 604 11.53 -11.18 15.61
C ALA A 604 10.92 -12.58 15.43
N LEU A 605 11.61 -13.64 15.86
CA LEU A 605 11.11 -15.02 15.86
C LEU A 605 9.91 -15.20 16.78
N GLU A 606 9.92 -14.60 17.97
CA GLU A 606 8.77 -14.63 18.90
C GLU A 606 7.53 -13.94 18.30
N LYS A 607 7.72 -12.85 17.54
CA LYS A 607 6.64 -12.19 16.79
C LYS A 607 6.16 -13.03 15.60
N ALA A 608 7.07 -13.66 14.86
CA ALA A 608 6.71 -14.53 13.74
C ALA A 608 5.86 -15.72 14.22
N SER A 609 6.25 -16.38 15.30
CA SER A 609 5.49 -17.48 15.90
C SER A 609 4.10 -17.05 16.41
N LYS A 610 3.97 -15.82 16.95
CA LYS A 610 2.67 -15.26 17.34
C LYS A 610 1.78 -15.00 16.12
N LEU A 611 2.32 -14.40 15.06
CA LEU A 611 1.60 -14.17 13.81
C LEU A 611 1.22 -15.49 13.11
N GLU A 612 2.04 -16.54 13.22
CA GLU A 612 1.74 -17.88 12.72
C GLU A 612 0.56 -18.51 13.48
N ALA A 613 0.56 -18.43 14.82
CA ALA A 613 -0.56 -18.91 15.65
C ALA A 613 -1.85 -18.09 15.43
N GLU A 614 -1.75 -16.76 15.24
CA GLU A 614 -2.87 -15.91 14.85
C GLU A 614 -3.39 -16.28 13.46
N ASN A 615 -2.52 -16.57 12.50
CA ASN A 615 -2.92 -17.00 11.15
C ASN A 615 -3.60 -18.38 11.16
N GLN A 616 -3.13 -19.35 11.97
CA GLN A 616 -3.79 -20.63 12.18
C GLN A 616 -5.19 -20.46 12.81
N SER A 617 -5.34 -19.52 13.75
CA SER A 617 -6.65 -19.15 14.33
C SER A 617 -7.58 -18.51 13.29
N VAL A 618 -7.06 -17.63 12.43
CA VAL A 618 -7.81 -17.04 11.30
C VAL A 618 -8.19 -18.10 10.26
N GLU A 619 -7.37 -19.13 10.05
CA GLU A 619 -7.67 -20.25 9.16
C GLU A 619 -8.81 -21.13 9.72
N GLN A 620 -8.76 -21.48 11.01
CA GLN A 620 -9.86 -22.16 11.71
C GLN A 620 -11.16 -21.33 11.69
N LEU A 621 -11.08 -20.00 11.82
CA LEU A 621 -12.24 -19.11 11.70
C LEU A 621 -12.78 -19.06 10.26
N LYS A 622 -11.94 -19.15 9.22
CA LYS A 622 -12.39 -19.28 7.83
C LYS A 622 -13.07 -20.63 7.57
N GLU A 623 -12.58 -21.73 8.13
CA GLU A 623 -13.25 -23.03 8.04
C GLU A 623 -14.64 -23.00 8.72
N GLN A 624 -14.74 -22.38 9.90
CA GLN A 624 -16.02 -22.18 10.59
C GLN A 624 -16.96 -21.26 9.81
N MET A 625 -16.43 -20.18 9.21
CA MET A 625 -17.19 -19.27 8.36
C MET A 625 -17.71 -19.99 7.11
N MET A 626 -16.87 -20.75 6.40
CA MET A 626 -17.26 -21.54 5.23
C MET A 626 -18.31 -22.61 5.58
N LEU A 627 -18.21 -23.23 6.76
CA LEU A 627 -19.22 -24.18 7.23
C LEU A 627 -20.56 -23.50 7.56
N LEU A 628 -20.53 -22.28 8.13
CA LEU A 628 -21.73 -21.48 8.38
C LEU A 628 -22.32 -20.92 7.08
N GLU A 629 -21.50 -20.51 6.12
CA GLU A 629 -21.91 -20.11 4.77
C GLU A 629 -22.58 -21.28 4.05
N ALA A 630 -22.00 -22.49 4.06
CA ALA A 630 -22.62 -23.68 3.49
C ALA A 630 -23.92 -24.10 4.20
N GLN A 631 -24.07 -23.80 5.51
CA GLN A 631 -25.32 -24.01 6.24
C GLN A 631 -26.36 -22.93 5.90
N LEU A 632 -25.95 -21.68 5.71
CA LEU A 632 -26.82 -20.57 5.32
C LEU A 632 -27.28 -20.69 3.86
N GLU A 633 -26.40 -21.07 2.95
CA GLU A 633 -26.74 -21.38 1.56
C GLU A 633 -27.77 -22.51 1.51
N LYS A 634 -27.55 -23.58 2.28
CA LYS A 634 -28.55 -24.67 2.42
C LYS A 634 -29.87 -24.22 3.06
N GLN A 635 -29.88 -23.18 3.89
CA GLN A 635 -31.12 -22.60 4.44
C GLN A 635 -31.79 -21.60 3.48
N SER A 636 -31.03 -21.00 2.56
CA SER A 636 -31.54 -20.21 1.42
C SER A 636 -32.15 -21.13 0.35
N ASP A 637 -31.46 -22.24 0.06
CA ASP A 637 -31.89 -23.32 -0.83
C ASP A 637 -32.90 -24.29 -0.19
N ASN A 638 -33.46 -23.96 0.98
CA ASN A 638 -34.62 -24.68 1.52
C ASN A 638 -35.85 -24.35 0.65
N GLN A 639 -35.97 -25.07 -0.46
CA GLN A 639 -37.03 -24.92 -1.44
C GLN A 639 -38.43 -25.03 -0.80
N GLU A 640 -38.58 -25.83 0.25
CA GLU A 640 -39.80 -25.90 1.09
C GLU A 640 -40.23 -24.52 1.61
N VAL A 641 -39.31 -23.66 2.06
CA VAL A 641 -39.63 -22.30 2.57
C VAL A 641 -40.01 -21.33 1.45
N SER A 642 -39.42 -21.50 0.26
CA SER A 642 -39.84 -20.76 -0.95
C SER A 642 -41.24 -21.19 -1.43
N GLU A 643 -41.52 -22.49 -1.43
CA GLU A 643 -42.81 -23.07 -1.80
C GLU A 643 -43.92 -22.71 -0.80
N GLU A 644 -43.65 -22.76 0.51
CA GLU A 644 -44.54 -22.22 1.56
C GLU A 644 -44.78 -20.71 1.39
N MET A 645 -43.74 -19.92 1.05
CA MET A 645 -43.91 -18.47 0.83
C MET A 645 -44.75 -18.17 -0.42
N GLU A 646 -44.55 -18.89 -1.52
CA GLU A 646 -45.40 -18.77 -2.72
C GLU A 646 -46.84 -19.23 -2.42
N GLN A 647 -47.03 -20.31 -1.65
CA GLN A 647 -48.36 -20.79 -1.26
C GLN A 647 -49.09 -19.80 -0.33
N LEU A 648 -48.41 -19.23 0.67
CA LEU A 648 -48.96 -18.18 1.54
C LEU A 648 -49.29 -16.91 0.77
N LYS A 649 -48.46 -16.53 -0.22
CA LYS A 649 -48.70 -15.39 -1.11
C LYS A 649 -49.90 -15.62 -2.03
N LEU A 650 -50.11 -16.85 -2.51
CA LEU A 650 -51.31 -17.24 -3.26
C LEU A 650 -52.56 -17.15 -2.38
N GLN A 651 -52.52 -17.71 -1.16
CA GLN A 651 -53.62 -17.62 -0.19
C GLN A 651 -53.93 -16.17 0.21
N LEU A 652 -52.91 -15.32 0.40
CA LEU A 652 -53.10 -13.91 0.71
C LEU A 652 -53.79 -13.16 -0.46
N SER A 653 -53.42 -13.48 -1.70
CA SER A 653 -54.07 -12.95 -2.90
C SER A 653 -55.52 -13.39 -3.02
N GLU A 654 -55.81 -14.66 -2.69
CA GLU A 654 -57.18 -15.18 -2.66
C GLU A 654 -58.02 -14.52 -1.57
N CYS A 655 -57.50 -14.41 -0.34
CA CYS A 655 -58.15 -13.69 0.76
C CYS A 655 -58.38 -12.21 0.45
N GLN A 656 -57.46 -11.55 -0.26
CA GLN A 656 -57.67 -10.17 -0.71
C GLN A 656 -58.80 -10.08 -1.75
N SER A 657 -58.86 -11.01 -2.71
CA SER A 657 -59.95 -11.08 -3.69
C SER A 657 -61.32 -11.34 -3.04
N GLN A 658 -61.37 -12.23 -2.04
CA GLN A 658 -62.57 -12.49 -1.23
C GLN A 658 -62.98 -11.26 -0.42
N LEU A 659 -62.02 -10.52 0.16
CA LEU A 659 -62.27 -9.26 0.88
C LEU A 659 -62.80 -8.16 -0.06
N ASP A 660 -62.23 -8.03 -1.26
CA ASP A 660 -62.67 -7.07 -2.28
C ASP A 660 -64.08 -7.39 -2.82
N LEU A 661 -64.45 -8.67 -2.88
CA LEU A 661 -65.82 -9.11 -3.18
C LEU A 661 -66.77 -8.76 -2.03
N ALA A 662 -66.45 -9.14 -0.79
CA ALA A 662 -67.28 -8.85 0.38
C ALA A 662 -67.45 -7.33 0.62
N GLN A 663 -66.47 -6.50 0.27
CA GLN A 663 -66.59 -5.04 0.29
C GLN A 663 -67.58 -4.51 -0.76
N LYS A 664 -67.59 -5.09 -1.98
CA LYS A 664 -68.55 -4.73 -3.03
C LYS A 664 -69.98 -5.14 -2.64
N GLU A 665 -70.15 -6.33 -2.07
CA GLU A 665 -71.43 -6.82 -1.55
C GLU A 665 -71.93 -5.95 -0.39
N ALA A 666 -71.06 -5.62 0.58
CA ALA A 666 -71.42 -4.73 1.68
C ALA A 666 -71.79 -3.30 1.22
N GLN A 667 -71.14 -2.79 0.17
CA GLN A 667 -71.48 -1.49 -0.42
C GLN A 667 -72.80 -1.57 -1.21
N ALA A 668 -73.07 -2.66 -1.94
CA ALA A 668 -74.35 -2.90 -2.60
C ALA A 668 -75.51 -2.97 -1.58
N HIS A 669 -75.37 -3.75 -0.51
CA HIS A 669 -76.35 -3.82 0.58
C HIS A 669 -76.57 -2.48 1.30
N LYS A 670 -75.55 -1.62 1.35
CA LYS A 670 -75.66 -0.26 1.90
C LYS A 670 -76.42 0.68 0.95
N GLU A 671 -76.29 0.50 -0.36
CA GLU A 671 -77.08 1.22 -1.37
C GLU A 671 -78.54 0.73 -1.37
N GLU A 672 -78.79 -0.58 -1.26
CA GLU A 672 -80.11 -1.16 -1.04
C GLU A 672 -80.76 -0.62 0.25
N LEU A 673 -80.03 -0.59 1.36
CA LEU A 673 -80.52 -0.05 2.63
C LEU A 673 -80.84 1.45 2.54
N ALA A 674 -80.03 2.23 1.82
CA ALA A 674 -80.30 3.65 1.58
C ALA A 674 -81.57 3.86 0.72
N GLN A 675 -81.79 3.01 -0.29
CA GLN A 675 -83.02 3.01 -1.08
C GLN A 675 -84.25 2.65 -0.23
N VAL A 676 -84.16 1.61 0.61
CA VAL A 676 -85.23 1.24 1.55
C VAL A 676 -85.52 2.36 2.57
N GLN A 677 -84.50 3.09 3.05
CA GLN A 677 -84.69 4.26 3.91
C GLN A 677 -85.39 5.42 3.20
N ASN A 678 -85.06 5.67 1.93
CA ASN A 678 -85.74 6.66 1.08
C ASN A 678 -87.23 6.30 0.87
N ASP A 679 -87.52 5.05 0.51
CA ASP A 679 -88.90 4.57 0.32
C ASP A 679 -89.70 4.59 1.63
N LEU A 680 -89.06 4.29 2.77
CA LEU A 680 -89.66 4.44 4.09
C LEU A 680 -89.95 5.92 4.42
N SER A 681 -89.06 6.85 4.07
CA SER A 681 -89.31 8.29 4.22
C SER A 681 -90.50 8.74 3.37
N GLN A 682 -90.55 8.34 2.10
CA GLN A 682 -91.66 8.69 1.19
C GLN A 682 -93.01 8.09 1.64
N THR A 683 -93.01 6.89 2.22
CA THR A 683 -94.24 6.30 2.79
C THR A 683 -94.65 6.97 4.09
N ASN A 684 -93.70 7.38 4.94
CA ASN A 684 -93.98 8.17 6.14
C ASN A 684 -94.52 9.56 5.81
N GLU A 685 -94.02 10.24 4.77
CA GLU A 685 -94.63 11.48 4.27
C GLU A 685 -96.03 11.28 3.71
N LYS A 686 -96.27 10.18 2.96
CA LYS A 686 -97.62 9.84 2.45
C LYS A 686 -98.59 9.66 3.62
N LEU A 687 -98.15 8.97 4.68
CA LEU A 687 -98.91 8.80 5.92
C LEU A 687 -99.17 10.13 6.64
N HIS A 688 -98.17 11.01 6.76
CA HIS A 688 -98.35 12.36 7.35
C HIS A 688 -99.34 13.21 6.53
N ARG A 689 -99.28 13.14 5.20
CA ARG A 689 -100.25 13.83 4.32
C ARG A 689 -101.67 13.26 4.47
N GLU A 690 -101.82 11.94 4.63
CA GLU A 690 -103.12 11.33 4.90
C GLU A 690 -103.66 11.67 6.30
N VAL A 691 -102.79 11.71 7.33
CA VAL A 691 -103.16 12.15 8.69
C VAL A 691 -103.60 13.61 8.68
N ALA A 692 -102.90 14.51 7.97
CA ALA A 692 -103.31 15.90 7.81
C ALA A 692 -104.66 16.03 7.07
N GLN A 693 -104.90 15.22 6.03
CA GLN A 693 -106.21 15.16 5.35
C GLN A 693 -107.33 14.67 6.27
N ARG A 694 -107.06 13.67 7.13
CA ARG A 694 -108.02 13.20 8.14
C ARG A 694 -108.27 14.25 9.22
N GLN A 695 -107.25 15.02 9.63
CA GLN A 695 -107.38 16.14 10.55
C GLN A 695 -108.28 17.24 9.96
N GLN A 696 -108.04 17.62 8.70
CA GLN A 696 -108.90 18.56 7.98
C GLN A 696 -110.34 18.04 7.85
N LEU A 697 -110.55 16.75 7.53
CA LEU A 697 -111.89 16.16 7.47
C LEU A 697 -112.60 16.17 8.82
N LEU A 698 -111.87 16.08 9.94
CA LEU A 698 -112.42 16.20 11.29
C LEU A 698 -112.80 17.66 11.62
N GLU A 699 -111.99 18.63 11.21
CA GLU A 699 -112.32 20.06 11.35
C GLU A 699 -113.51 20.47 10.48
N GLU A 700 -113.61 19.96 9.24
CA GLU A 700 -114.77 20.12 8.36
C GLU A 700 -116.02 19.43 8.94
N PHE A 701 -115.86 18.24 9.54
CA PHE A 701 -116.95 17.55 10.24
C PHE A 701 -117.40 18.30 11.51
N GLU A 702 -116.49 18.86 12.30
CA GLU A 702 -116.83 19.65 13.48
C GLU A 702 -117.52 20.97 13.09
N GLN A 703 -117.10 21.62 12.00
CA GLN A 703 -117.80 22.77 11.41
C GLN A 703 -119.20 22.38 10.87
N ALA A 704 -119.34 21.22 10.22
CA ALA A 704 -120.64 20.70 9.79
C ALA A 704 -121.55 20.39 11.01
N GLN A 705 -121.01 19.78 12.06
CA GLN A 705 -121.74 19.50 13.29
C GLN A 705 -122.15 20.79 14.02
N LYS A 706 -121.28 21.80 14.04
CA LYS A 706 -121.56 23.12 14.61
C LYS A 706 -122.64 23.88 13.84
N THR A 707 -122.56 23.89 12.51
CA THR A 707 -123.61 24.50 11.67
C THR A 707 -124.93 23.73 11.76
N ILE A 708 -124.91 22.40 11.96
CA ILE A 708 -126.10 21.63 12.33
C ILE A 708 -126.67 22.11 13.67
N THR A 709 -125.85 22.33 14.71
CA THR A 709 -126.36 22.88 15.99
C THR A 709 -126.86 24.33 15.87
N ASP A 710 -126.24 25.18 15.03
CA ASP A 710 -126.72 26.54 14.80
C ASP A 710 -128.05 26.55 14.01
N LEU A 711 -128.25 25.60 13.10
CA LEU A 711 -129.53 25.37 12.40
C LEU A 711 -130.58 24.75 13.32
N GLN A 712 -130.19 23.84 14.22
CA GLN A 712 -131.05 23.27 15.26
C GLN A 712 -131.52 24.36 16.23
N ALA A 713 -130.62 25.25 16.67
CA ALA A 713 -130.97 26.38 17.52
C ALA A 713 -131.89 27.40 16.81
N GLN A 714 -131.72 27.61 15.50
CA GLN A 714 -132.66 28.40 14.69
C GLN A 714 -134.03 27.73 14.58
N LEU A 715 -134.07 26.40 14.42
CA LEU A 715 -135.30 25.61 14.38
C LEU A 715 -136.04 25.64 15.72
N ASP A 716 -135.32 25.51 16.84
CA ASP A 716 -135.88 25.57 18.19
C ASP A 716 -136.38 26.99 18.54
N LEU A 717 -135.69 28.05 18.08
CA LEU A 717 -136.19 29.44 18.18
C LEU A 717 -137.49 29.68 17.37
N LEU A 718 -137.72 28.89 16.31
CA LEU A 718 -138.91 28.97 15.46
C LEU A 718 -140.05 28.05 15.93
N SER A 719 -139.92 27.38 17.08
CA SER A 719 -140.85 26.34 17.54
C SER A 719 -141.53 26.62 18.89
N VAL A 720 -142.30 27.71 18.95
CA VAL A 720 -143.39 27.89 19.93
C VAL A 720 -144.67 28.21 19.15
N PRO A 721 -145.78 27.46 19.34
CA PRO A 721 -146.83 27.39 18.33
C PRO A 721 -147.85 28.54 18.38
N ALA A 722 -148.15 29.09 17.20
CA ALA A 722 -149.40 29.82 16.92
C ALA A 722 -149.92 29.41 15.53
N GLU A 723 -150.99 28.60 15.51
CA GLU A 723 -152.05 28.48 14.48
C GLU A 723 -151.62 28.56 12.99
N SER A 724 -151.40 27.44 12.27
CA SER A 724 -152.42 26.61 11.55
C SER A 724 -152.88 27.16 10.18
N PRO A 725 -153.57 26.40 9.28
CA PRO A 725 -153.69 24.93 9.11
C PRO A 725 -153.36 24.51 7.63
N GLN A 726 -153.96 23.40 7.13
CA GLN A 726 -153.83 22.79 5.77
C GLN A 726 -152.46 22.09 5.49
N ALA A 727 -152.40 20.80 5.11
CA ALA A 727 -152.87 20.12 3.87
C ALA A 727 -151.92 20.34 2.67
N ASP A 728 -151.59 19.36 1.81
CA ASP A 728 -151.98 17.95 1.71
C ASP A 728 -150.97 17.18 0.80
N ILE A 729 -150.90 15.85 0.91
CA ILE A 729 -150.39 14.89 -0.10
C ILE A 729 -149.01 15.21 -0.77
N GLU A 730 -147.89 14.67 -0.24
CA GLU A 730 -146.91 13.91 -1.08
C GLU A 730 -145.82 13.06 -0.37
N ASP A 731 -145.92 12.73 0.93
CA ASP A 731 -144.96 11.84 1.63
C ASP A 731 -144.71 10.49 0.91
N VAL A 732 -145.69 10.01 0.13
CA VAL A 732 -145.59 8.78 -0.66
C VAL A 732 -144.62 8.90 -1.85
N ALA A 733 -144.41 10.10 -2.40
CA ALA A 733 -143.57 10.32 -3.57
C ALA A 733 -142.08 10.33 -3.22
N GLN A 734 -141.64 11.20 -2.30
CA GLN A 734 -140.23 11.28 -1.90
C GLN A 734 -139.74 10.01 -1.19
N ILE A 735 -140.59 9.33 -0.40
CA ILE A 735 -140.20 8.06 0.24
C ILE A 735 -140.04 6.95 -0.80
N LYS A 736 -140.86 6.90 -1.86
CA LYS A 736 -140.60 6.00 -3.01
C LYS A 736 -139.30 6.34 -3.72
N GLU A 737 -139.04 7.61 -4.00
CA GLU A 737 -137.82 8.04 -4.70
C GLU A 737 -136.54 7.70 -3.89
N ARG A 738 -136.58 7.88 -2.55
CA ARG A 738 -135.51 7.42 -1.65
C ARG A 738 -135.32 5.89 -1.71
N LEU A 739 -136.40 5.12 -1.66
CA LEU A 739 -136.34 3.65 -1.71
C LEU A 739 -135.80 3.12 -3.05
N GLU A 740 -136.08 3.79 -4.18
CA GLU A 740 -135.50 3.42 -5.47
C GLU A 740 -134.03 3.85 -5.60
N LYS A 741 -133.64 5.02 -5.08
CA LYS A 741 -132.23 5.43 -4.98
C LYS A 741 -131.41 4.46 -4.13
N GLU A 742 -131.95 4.00 -3.00
CA GLU A 742 -131.31 3.02 -2.12
C GLU A 742 -131.21 1.62 -2.76
N LYS A 743 -132.26 1.13 -3.43
CA LYS A 743 -132.20 -0.11 -4.23
C LYS A 743 -131.17 -0.03 -5.35
N LYS A 744 -131.03 1.14 -5.99
CA LYS A 744 -130.00 1.36 -7.01
C LYS A 744 -128.60 1.30 -6.40
N LEU A 745 -128.35 2.04 -5.31
CA LEU A 745 -127.07 2.00 -4.58
C LEU A 745 -126.69 0.58 -4.14
N SER A 746 -127.63 -0.19 -3.60
CA SER A 746 -127.41 -1.60 -3.22
C SER A 746 -127.00 -2.47 -4.41
N LYS A 747 -127.64 -2.29 -5.58
CA LYS A 747 -127.29 -2.99 -6.82
C LYS A 747 -125.91 -2.59 -7.34
N ASP A 748 -125.59 -1.30 -7.33
CA ASP A 748 -124.32 -0.75 -7.81
C ASP A 748 -123.15 -1.20 -6.89
N LEU A 749 -123.38 -1.29 -5.57
CA LEU A 749 -122.44 -1.85 -4.60
C LEU A 749 -122.16 -3.35 -4.85
N GLY A 750 -123.20 -4.13 -5.15
CA GLY A 750 -123.06 -5.55 -5.51
C GLY A 750 -122.26 -5.77 -6.81
N GLN A 751 -122.36 -4.86 -7.77
CA GLN A 751 -121.53 -4.87 -8.98
C GLN A 751 -120.08 -4.48 -8.70
N ALA A 752 -119.83 -3.54 -7.77
CA ALA A 752 -118.48 -3.21 -7.34
C ALA A 752 -117.79 -4.40 -6.64
N ALA A 753 -118.49 -5.11 -5.76
CA ALA A 753 -117.98 -6.29 -5.08
C ALA A 753 -117.59 -7.42 -6.05
N THR A 754 -118.42 -7.70 -7.06
CA THR A 754 -118.10 -8.72 -8.08
C THR A 754 -116.91 -8.33 -8.97
N LYS A 755 -116.76 -7.04 -9.31
CA LYS A 755 -115.55 -6.55 -10.03
C LYS A 755 -114.28 -6.70 -9.20
N LEU A 756 -114.32 -6.37 -7.91
CA LEU A 756 -113.18 -6.58 -7.00
C LEU A 756 -112.79 -8.05 -6.90
N GLN A 757 -113.77 -8.96 -6.80
CA GLN A 757 -113.51 -10.40 -6.74
C GLN A 757 -112.91 -10.96 -8.05
N GLN A 758 -113.31 -10.41 -9.21
CA GLN A 758 -112.70 -10.75 -10.50
C GLN A 758 -111.25 -10.25 -10.62
N LEU A 759 -110.98 -9.00 -10.21
CA LEU A 759 -109.62 -8.44 -10.20
C LEU A 759 -108.68 -9.24 -9.29
N LEU A 760 -109.15 -9.62 -8.10
CA LEU A 760 -108.37 -10.39 -7.13
C LEU A 760 -108.04 -11.81 -7.66
N LYS A 761 -108.94 -12.44 -8.43
CA LYS A 761 -108.62 -13.70 -9.11
C LYS A 761 -107.58 -13.51 -10.23
N ALA A 762 -107.67 -12.43 -11.00
CA ALA A 762 -106.72 -12.15 -12.08
C ALA A 762 -105.29 -11.90 -11.56
N THR A 763 -105.14 -11.15 -10.45
CA THR A 763 -103.82 -10.95 -9.83
C THR A 763 -103.26 -12.23 -9.22
N GLN A 764 -104.10 -13.09 -8.64
CA GLN A 764 -103.71 -14.42 -8.16
C GLN A 764 -103.12 -15.30 -9.29
N GLU A 765 -103.77 -15.32 -10.46
CA GLU A 765 -103.32 -16.07 -11.64
C GLU A 765 -102.05 -15.49 -12.28
N GLN A 766 -101.82 -14.17 -12.18
CA GLN A 766 -100.58 -13.55 -12.62
C GLN A 766 -99.41 -13.90 -11.69
N LEU A 767 -99.62 -13.83 -10.36
CA LEU A 767 -98.59 -14.20 -9.36
C LEU A 767 -98.10 -15.65 -9.51
N THR A 768 -98.98 -16.58 -9.91
CA THR A 768 -98.56 -17.96 -10.21
C THR A 768 -97.66 -18.05 -11.45
N LYS A 769 -97.93 -17.27 -12.51
CA LYS A 769 -97.11 -17.27 -13.73
C LYS A 769 -95.71 -16.70 -13.47
N GLU A 770 -95.62 -15.62 -12.71
CA GLU A 770 -94.34 -15.01 -12.33
C GLU A 770 -93.48 -16.01 -11.54
N ARG A 771 -94.05 -16.73 -10.57
CA ARG A 771 -93.36 -17.79 -9.83
C ARG A 771 -92.82 -18.93 -10.70
N ASP A 772 -93.56 -19.35 -11.71
CA ASP A 772 -93.09 -20.39 -12.64
C ASP A 772 -91.97 -19.86 -13.56
N THR A 773 -92.05 -18.60 -14.02
CA THR A 773 -90.94 -17.99 -14.79
C THR A 773 -89.66 -17.85 -13.97
N VAL A 774 -89.75 -17.48 -12.68
CA VAL A 774 -88.58 -17.41 -11.78
C VAL A 774 -87.92 -18.78 -11.64
N ARG A 775 -88.70 -19.86 -11.49
CA ARG A 775 -88.14 -21.23 -11.44
C ARG A 775 -87.36 -21.58 -12.70
N THR A 776 -87.93 -21.32 -13.89
CA THR A 776 -87.23 -21.60 -15.16
C THR A 776 -85.97 -20.76 -15.36
N LEU A 777 -85.86 -19.59 -14.72
CA LEU A 777 -84.64 -18.76 -14.74
C LEU A 777 -83.57 -19.28 -13.77
N GLN A 778 -83.95 -19.83 -12.62
CA GLN A 778 -83.00 -20.51 -11.72
C GLN A 778 -82.42 -21.78 -12.38
N GLU A 779 -83.27 -22.60 -13.00
CA GLU A 779 -82.84 -23.79 -13.76
C GLU A 779 -81.86 -23.46 -14.91
N HIS A 780 -82.00 -22.28 -15.53
CA HIS A 780 -81.06 -21.80 -16.58
C HIS A 780 -79.74 -21.24 -16.03
N LEU A 781 -79.67 -20.87 -14.75
CA LEU A 781 -78.44 -20.38 -14.11
C LEU A 781 -77.55 -21.54 -13.64
N GLU A 782 -78.13 -22.62 -13.12
CA GLU A 782 -77.38 -23.81 -12.70
C GLU A 782 -76.83 -24.61 -13.90
N GLY A 783 -77.45 -24.51 -15.09
CA GLY A 783 -77.10 -25.30 -16.27
C GLY A 783 -75.92 -24.80 -17.13
N LYS A 784 -75.14 -23.80 -16.70
CA LYS A 784 -74.01 -23.22 -17.48
C LYS A 784 -72.67 -23.29 -16.76
N GLY A 785 -72.27 -24.51 -16.37
CA GLY A 785 -71.10 -24.75 -15.52
C GLY A 785 -69.94 -25.57 -16.10
N GLU A 786 -70.00 -26.09 -17.35
CA GLU A 786 -68.97 -27.00 -17.86
C GLU A 786 -68.32 -26.61 -19.21
N TYR A 787 -67.06 -27.03 -19.33
CA TYR A 787 -66.01 -26.70 -20.31
C TYR A 787 -66.35 -26.92 -21.79
N VAL A 788 -65.84 -26.02 -22.66
CA VAL A 788 -65.40 -26.35 -24.03
C VAL A 788 -64.11 -25.59 -24.36
N GLU A 789 -62.99 -26.30 -24.53
CA GLU A 789 -61.77 -25.73 -25.12
C GLU A 789 -61.93 -25.58 -26.64
N LEU A 790 -61.44 -24.46 -27.20
CA LEU A 790 -61.13 -24.35 -28.63
C LEU A 790 -59.74 -23.75 -28.82
N LYS A 791 -58.93 -24.41 -29.65
CA LYS A 791 -57.52 -24.12 -29.84
C LYS A 791 -57.31 -22.94 -30.79
N GLU A 792 -56.44 -22.01 -30.42
CA GLU A 792 -55.75 -21.19 -31.40
C GLU A 792 -54.59 -22.00 -32.03
N GLY A 793 -54.35 -21.76 -33.32
CA GLY A 793 -53.26 -22.38 -34.06
C GLY A 793 -52.65 -21.37 -35.03
N THR A 794 -51.51 -20.81 -34.67
CA THR A 794 -50.77 -19.84 -35.49
C THR A 794 -49.81 -20.58 -36.42
N SER A 795 -49.74 -20.18 -37.69
CA SER A 795 -48.93 -20.83 -38.72
C SER A 795 -48.20 -19.80 -39.57
N VAL A 796 -46.88 -20.00 -39.71
CA VAL A 796 -45.94 -19.44 -40.71
C VAL A 796 -46.04 -17.93 -40.96
#